data_AF-A0A954PYG1-F1
#
_entry.id   AF-A0A954PYG1-F1
#
_cell.length_a   1.000
_cell.length_b   1.000
_cell.length_c   1.000
_cell.angle_alpha   90.00
_cell.angle_beta   90.00
_cell.angle_gamma   90.00
#
_symmetry.space_group_name_H-M   'P 1'
#
loop_
_entity.id
_entity.type
_entity.pdbx_description
1 polymer ?
#
loop_
_entity_poly.entity_id
_entity_poly.type
_entity_poly.pdbx_seq_one_letter_code
_entity_poly.pdbx_strand_id
1 'polypeptide(L)'
;VCVARDGSINGRGIDGRSCKLKPDEHGFEQAKIPVAMMDKPAHDGHWIITADGTVIDKETGIGFAILDEKSNRYRIGQPLHLPHRFFHHYTLRCPKSSKKLRGVSAKQATSLLAAGQAQHEAHRKKKEEAESDPNRDAVANAVAKWLPDAPPRLQKGLGKIISIMAAEQASMNGFLTRITEPPKETQQDSKGDAKATFAPSAGGVSELSIPWAGSKRTNWYQYGNANAPTIHVEAVVDFLRTGKEPKIPAGKPNWISALDDPCTAAWKWFWQRSTHDADTDAAKTTPVRARFENALGLKGLAYLAECGILEWKGKFVYHIAEPFSESEAQLEKNKPYAPQKEKPLAWSDGKHRYVTYPVGSYRIDAIHVLEYVETGESKPPKPYTINESIELKRTWGSKQVNRFVDAVRTLDSLPLVDAEQLDTAAQGLGASPVQVALAWMADLRTNRYGQEKLTKELRNHYGWKVNEIKLAISALDGESLPLPLLASGLLDDPDGAIGSRKGEAFDRMIAAWKKFRQSRVTLSPHAAAQLEHVGYGYPRFNRQAFVDLLSDPKGSGILDKRKTTFHYANDSKRHQQHLLDAQYSPEPPVNLESVLPDLFDAIGWVNYATPFGDPARRRIADLIKATRAWLDAPTTTLPFGAERTQRDWYGDKKVDVDGTVDQFSKLIAPCKRQKDGHYELDNGLILGALFPPVCRLHFRPSKLKNENDLAALAAAGKITFGYEGDGSTELDFAEFVLAMRSSVADQLEQINRSDSYPDGTWEHNPIESVPDLVQEVSKRHKISEHAAMLYLQILALPDPTAKQVQTWNGWKAAEYKKATVELIGKELLVEAKRSRAGRDVFLPGGWEALKLPNLPVETWKLSMYGHDNIDRLRGASAALLVCKRPVSAQFRFAYDRVRSGDAPRYEETLRS
;
A
#
# COMPACT_ATOMS: atom_id res chain seq x y z
N VAL A 1 11.86 20.47 -29.93
CA VAL A 1 12.03 20.66 -28.47
C VAL A 1 13.52 20.63 -28.18
N CYS A 2 14.05 21.54 -27.37
CA CYS A 2 15.47 21.56 -27.02
C CYS A 2 15.62 21.64 -25.49
N VAL A 3 16.47 20.78 -24.93
CA VAL A 3 16.83 20.78 -23.50
C VAL A 3 18.06 21.66 -23.33
N ALA A 4 17.99 22.63 -22.42
CA ALA A 4 19.14 23.47 -22.08
C ALA A 4 19.96 22.84 -20.93
N ARG A 5 21.22 23.27 -20.78
CA ARG A 5 22.15 22.75 -19.75
C ARG A 5 21.65 22.91 -18.31
N ASP A 6 20.73 23.84 -18.06
CA ASP A 6 20.08 24.08 -16.76
C ASP A 6 18.86 23.14 -16.51
N GLY A 7 18.65 22.13 -17.37
CA GLY A 7 17.54 21.18 -17.27
C GLY A 7 16.19 21.73 -17.76
N SER A 8 16.15 22.98 -18.24
CA SER A 8 14.93 23.59 -18.78
C SER A 8 14.61 23.11 -20.20
N ILE A 9 13.32 23.07 -20.53
CA ILE A 9 12.83 22.61 -21.83
C ILE A 9 12.13 23.73 -22.59
N ASN A 10 12.60 23.95 -23.82
CA ASN A 10 11.96 24.88 -24.77
C ASN A 10 11.04 24.12 -25.72
N GLY A 11 9.80 24.60 -25.81
CA GLY A 11 8.78 24.10 -26.72
C GLY A 11 8.17 25.20 -27.58
N ARG A 12 7.51 24.80 -28.66
CA ARG A 12 6.86 25.69 -29.62
C ARG A 12 5.44 25.20 -29.91
N GLY A 13 4.46 26.08 -29.81
CA GLY A 13 3.06 25.80 -30.13
C GLY A 13 2.77 25.81 -31.63
N ILE A 14 1.58 25.30 -31.98
CA ILE A 14 1.04 25.28 -33.35
C ILE A 14 0.91 26.68 -33.99
N ASP A 15 0.86 27.71 -33.16
CA ASP A 15 0.78 29.12 -33.57
C ASP A 15 2.15 29.79 -33.69
N GLY A 16 3.24 29.02 -33.57
CA GLY A 16 4.62 29.47 -33.69
C GLY A 16 5.20 30.08 -32.41
N ARG A 17 4.40 30.33 -31.38
CA ARG A 17 4.88 30.89 -30.11
C ARG A 17 5.69 29.86 -29.34
N SER A 18 6.80 30.30 -28.74
CA SER A 18 7.70 29.43 -28.00
C SER A 18 7.65 29.74 -26.50
N CYS A 19 7.80 28.71 -25.68
CA CYS A 19 7.74 28.80 -24.22
C CYS A 19 8.79 27.88 -23.58
N LYS A 20 9.32 28.31 -22.44
CA LYS A 20 10.38 27.63 -21.69
C LYS A 20 9.81 27.21 -20.33
N LEU A 21 9.96 25.95 -19.96
CA LEU A 21 9.65 25.45 -18.63
C LEU A 21 10.94 25.02 -17.91
N LYS A 22 11.04 25.36 -16.63
CA LYS A 22 12.14 24.93 -15.76
C LYS A 22 11.71 23.70 -14.95
N PRO A 23 12.66 22.89 -14.46
CA PRO A 23 12.36 21.86 -13.46
C PRO A 23 11.77 22.49 -12.19
N ASP A 24 11.02 21.70 -11.44
CA ASP A 24 10.55 22.06 -10.09
C ASP A 24 11.73 22.54 -9.21
N GLU A 25 11.53 23.60 -8.43
CA GLU A 25 12.54 24.18 -7.54
C GLU A 25 13.01 23.20 -6.45
N HIS A 26 12.21 22.17 -6.16
CA HIS A 26 12.51 21.10 -5.21
C HIS A 26 13.08 19.82 -5.86
N GLY A 27 13.17 19.78 -7.19
CA GLY A 27 13.87 18.75 -7.96
C GLY A 27 13.20 17.37 -8.01
N PHE A 28 11.91 17.26 -7.71
CA PHE A 28 11.18 15.97 -7.72
C PHE A 28 10.70 15.54 -9.10
N GLU A 29 10.52 16.46 -10.04
CA GLU A 29 10.05 16.18 -11.41
C GLU A 29 10.95 16.84 -12.47
N GLN A 30 11.19 16.12 -13.58
CA GLN A 30 11.81 16.73 -14.77
C GLN A 30 10.91 17.84 -15.31
N ALA A 31 11.50 18.88 -15.91
CA ALA A 31 10.73 19.93 -16.59
C ALA A 31 9.79 19.28 -17.63
N LYS A 32 8.49 19.54 -17.53
CA LYS A 32 7.52 19.02 -18.50
C LYS A 32 7.77 19.63 -19.88
N ILE A 33 7.54 18.88 -20.95
CA ILE A 33 7.72 19.37 -22.33
C ILE A 33 6.56 20.30 -22.67
N PRO A 34 6.76 21.62 -22.86
CA PRO A 34 5.66 22.48 -23.27
C PRO A 34 5.39 22.31 -24.78
N VAL A 35 4.12 22.21 -25.17
CA VAL A 35 3.69 21.93 -26.56
C VAL A 35 2.72 22.98 -27.12
N ALA A 36 2.14 23.83 -26.28
CA ALA A 36 1.35 24.98 -26.72
C ALA A 36 1.28 26.08 -25.65
N MET A 37 0.89 27.28 -26.08
CA MET A 37 0.63 28.42 -25.22
C MET A 37 -0.74 29.02 -25.57
N MET A 38 -1.52 29.38 -24.56
CA MET A 38 -2.83 29.99 -24.69
C MET A 38 -2.89 31.29 -23.89
N ASP A 39 -3.57 32.31 -24.42
CA ASP A 39 -3.75 33.57 -23.69
C ASP A 39 -4.83 33.39 -22.63
N LYS A 40 -4.59 33.93 -21.43
CA LYS A 40 -5.58 33.90 -20.36
C LYS A 40 -6.77 34.77 -20.79
N PRO A 41 -8.02 34.27 -20.66
CA PRO A 41 -9.18 35.11 -20.90
C PRO A 41 -9.16 36.34 -19.96
N ALA A 42 -9.25 37.54 -20.53
CA ALA A 42 -9.29 38.81 -19.80
C ALA A 42 -8.09 39.11 -18.88
N HIS A 43 -6.91 38.54 -19.15
CA HIS A 43 -5.66 38.82 -18.43
C HIS A 43 -4.48 38.81 -19.40
N ASP A 44 -3.45 39.61 -19.13
CA ASP A 44 -2.24 39.71 -19.99
C ASP A 44 -1.27 38.51 -19.81
N GLY A 45 -1.75 37.44 -19.18
CA GLY A 45 -0.98 36.26 -18.84
C GLY A 45 -1.18 35.12 -19.83
N HIS A 46 -0.38 34.06 -19.69
CA HIS A 46 -0.49 32.88 -20.53
C HIS A 46 -0.64 31.59 -19.72
N TRP A 47 -1.35 30.63 -20.30
CA TRP A 47 -1.32 29.24 -19.90
C TRP A 47 -0.41 28.45 -20.82
N ILE A 48 0.39 27.57 -20.24
CA ILE A 48 1.28 26.65 -20.93
C ILE A 48 0.63 25.27 -20.92
N ILE A 49 0.56 24.63 -22.08
CA ILE A 49 0.06 23.26 -22.22
C ILE A 49 1.27 22.36 -22.45
N THR A 50 1.38 21.29 -21.67
CA THR A 50 2.48 20.32 -21.74
C THR A 50 2.10 19.07 -22.52
N ALA A 51 3.12 18.29 -22.90
CA ALA A 51 2.97 17.06 -23.68
C ALA A 51 2.19 15.96 -22.93
N ASP A 52 2.14 15.99 -21.60
CA ASP A 52 1.30 15.08 -20.79
C ASP A 52 -0.14 15.63 -20.58
N GLY A 53 -0.44 16.80 -21.16
CA GLY A 53 -1.76 17.41 -21.13
C GLY A 53 -1.98 18.39 -19.98
N THR A 54 -1.01 18.60 -19.11
CA THR A 54 -1.14 19.56 -18.00
C THR A 54 -1.29 20.98 -18.54
N VAL A 55 -2.22 21.75 -17.98
CA VAL A 55 -2.35 23.18 -18.21
C VAL A 55 -1.79 23.91 -17.00
N ILE A 56 -0.72 24.64 -17.23
CA ILE A 56 0.08 25.33 -16.22
C ILE A 56 -0.12 26.82 -16.37
N ASP A 57 -0.41 27.48 -15.26
CA ASP A 57 -0.39 28.93 -15.23
C ASP A 57 1.05 29.44 -15.27
N LYS A 58 1.42 30.22 -16.29
CA LYS A 58 2.82 30.65 -16.50
C LYS A 58 3.34 31.54 -15.36
N GLU A 59 2.48 32.30 -14.71
CA GLU A 59 2.89 33.25 -13.66
C GLU A 59 3.14 32.55 -12.34
N THR A 60 2.32 31.55 -12.00
CA THR A 60 2.42 30.84 -10.72
C THR A 60 3.19 29.53 -10.80
N GLY A 61 3.36 28.97 -12.00
CA GLY A 61 3.94 27.64 -12.21
C GLY A 61 3.01 26.50 -11.80
N ILE A 62 1.76 26.79 -11.41
CA ILE A 62 0.82 25.79 -10.88
C ILE A 62 0.03 25.16 -12.03
N GLY A 63 0.07 23.83 -12.10
CA GLY A 63 -0.84 23.05 -12.94
C GLY A 63 -2.25 23.03 -12.33
N PHE A 64 -3.26 23.47 -13.07
CA PHE A 64 -4.63 23.58 -12.56
C PHE A 64 -5.65 22.76 -13.37
N ALA A 65 -5.25 22.23 -14.52
CA ALA A 65 -6.10 21.36 -15.32
C ALA A 65 -5.26 20.31 -16.08
N ILE A 66 -5.92 19.25 -16.54
CA ILE A 66 -5.34 18.23 -17.41
C ILE A 66 -6.25 18.01 -18.63
N LEU A 67 -5.65 18.06 -19.82
CA LEU A 67 -6.32 17.76 -21.08
C LEU A 67 -6.33 16.23 -21.26
N ASP A 68 -7.37 15.57 -20.73
CA ASP A 68 -7.56 14.12 -20.91
C ASP A 68 -7.75 13.78 -22.39
N GLU A 69 -7.17 12.67 -22.85
CA GLU A 69 -7.32 12.09 -24.18
C GLU A 69 -8.68 11.35 -24.34
N LYS A 70 -9.42 11.07 -23.26
CA LYS A 70 -10.76 10.43 -23.28
C LYS A 70 -11.89 11.32 -23.81
N SER A 71 -12.79 10.72 -24.58
CA SER A 71 -14.01 11.34 -25.10
C SER A 71 -14.87 11.97 -23.99
N ASN A 72 -15.06 13.30 -24.02
CA ASN A 72 -16.01 14.00 -23.15
C ASN A 72 -16.96 14.90 -23.97
N ARG A 73 -18.05 15.35 -23.33
CA ARG A 73 -19.11 16.16 -23.97
C ARG A 73 -18.64 17.51 -24.55
N TYR A 74 -17.43 17.97 -24.23
CA TYR A 74 -16.86 19.22 -24.72
C TYR A 74 -16.13 19.10 -26.07
N ARG A 75 -16.16 17.91 -26.71
CA ARG A 75 -15.45 17.62 -27.97
C ARG A 75 -16.30 17.68 -29.24
N ILE A 76 -17.52 18.19 -29.13
CA ILE A 76 -18.48 18.14 -30.24
C ILE A 76 -17.95 18.98 -31.41
N GLY A 77 -17.94 18.41 -32.62
CA GLY A 77 -17.37 19.04 -33.83
C GLY A 77 -15.98 18.56 -34.24
N GLN A 78 -15.28 17.77 -33.41
CA GLN A 78 -14.01 17.10 -33.75
C GLN A 78 -14.19 15.56 -33.81
N PRO A 79 -14.28 14.96 -35.01
CA PRO A 79 -14.56 13.51 -35.15
C PRO A 79 -13.35 12.61 -34.86
N LEU A 80 -12.13 13.16 -34.79
CA LEU A 80 -10.88 12.43 -34.54
C LEU A 80 -10.14 13.09 -33.37
N HIS A 81 -9.65 12.26 -32.44
CA HIS A 81 -8.79 12.73 -31.36
C HIS A 81 -7.37 12.97 -31.89
N LEU A 82 -6.91 14.22 -31.84
CA LEU A 82 -5.54 14.57 -32.17
C LEU A 82 -4.73 14.63 -30.85
N PRO A 83 -3.68 13.81 -30.69
CA PRO A 83 -2.87 13.82 -29.47
C PRO A 83 -2.24 15.20 -29.26
N HIS A 84 -2.42 15.76 -28.05
CA HIS A 84 -1.86 17.06 -27.71
C HIS A 84 -0.32 17.07 -27.71
N ARG A 85 0.29 15.91 -27.51
CA ARG A 85 1.74 15.65 -27.70
C ARG A 85 2.27 16.17 -29.04
N PHE A 86 1.46 16.15 -30.10
CA PHE A 86 1.87 16.52 -31.45
C PHE A 86 1.34 17.89 -31.91
N PHE A 87 0.82 18.74 -31.01
CA PHE A 87 0.30 20.05 -31.40
C PHE A 87 1.29 20.90 -32.19
N HIS A 88 2.58 20.78 -31.88
CA HIS A 88 3.66 21.48 -32.56
C HIS A 88 3.92 21.01 -34.01
N HIS A 89 3.35 19.87 -34.43
CA HIS A 89 3.41 19.36 -35.80
C HIS A 89 2.17 19.67 -36.64
N TYR A 90 1.09 20.14 -36.03
CA TYR A 90 -0.14 20.41 -36.76
C TYR A 90 -0.11 21.77 -37.46
N THR A 91 -0.97 21.95 -38.45
CA THR A 91 -1.14 23.22 -39.17
C THR A 91 -2.53 23.78 -38.89
N LEU A 92 -2.60 25.09 -38.61
CA LEU A 92 -3.87 25.79 -38.38
C LEU A 92 -4.67 25.88 -39.67
N ARG A 93 -5.82 25.19 -39.72
CA ARG A 93 -6.73 25.22 -40.88
C ARG A 93 -7.39 26.59 -41.12
N CYS A 94 -7.64 27.37 -40.06
CA CYS A 94 -8.15 28.73 -40.17
C CYS A 94 -7.43 29.64 -39.15
N PRO A 95 -6.29 30.25 -39.54
CA PRO A 95 -5.49 31.09 -38.64
C PRO A 95 -6.27 32.27 -38.06
N LYS A 96 -7.15 32.91 -38.86
CA LYS A 96 -8.00 34.04 -38.43
C LYS A 96 -8.92 33.67 -37.27
N SER A 97 -9.70 32.59 -37.43
CA SER A 97 -10.61 32.10 -36.39
C SER A 97 -9.86 31.63 -35.14
N SER A 98 -8.71 30.97 -35.34
CA SER A 98 -7.86 30.50 -34.25
C SER A 98 -7.28 31.66 -33.42
N LYS A 99 -6.83 32.74 -34.06
CA LYS A 99 -6.38 33.96 -33.38
C LYS A 99 -7.52 34.59 -32.56
N LYS A 100 -8.72 34.66 -33.12
CA LYS A 100 -9.90 35.24 -32.47
C LYS A 100 -10.40 34.41 -31.27
N LEU A 101 -10.34 33.07 -31.36
CA LEU A 101 -10.66 32.17 -30.25
C LEU A 101 -9.66 32.26 -29.11
N ARG A 102 -8.35 32.38 -29.40
CA ARG A 102 -7.31 32.52 -28.37
C ARG A 102 -7.41 33.84 -27.61
N GLY A 103 -7.86 34.91 -28.26
CA GLY A 103 -8.08 36.23 -27.66
C GLY A 103 -9.51 36.49 -27.19
N VAL A 104 -10.26 35.47 -26.78
CA VAL A 104 -11.63 35.66 -26.32
C VAL A 104 -11.68 36.53 -25.05
N SER A 105 -12.43 37.62 -25.09
CA SER A 105 -12.60 38.51 -23.93
C SER A 105 -13.74 38.02 -23.03
N ALA A 106 -13.72 38.41 -21.75
CA ALA A 106 -14.83 38.16 -20.84
C ALA A 106 -16.17 38.68 -21.40
N LYS A 107 -16.18 39.89 -21.96
CA LYS A 107 -17.37 40.48 -22.62
C LYS A 107 -17.91 39.58 -23.74
N GLN A 108 -17.02 39.01 -24.56
CA GLN A 108 -17.43 38.12 -25.64
C GLN A 108 -17.95 36.77 -25.10
N ALA A 109 -17.30 36.22 -24.09
CA ALA A 109 -17.75 34.99 -23.42
C ALA A 109 -19.13 35.18 -22.77
N THR A 110 -19.36 36.30 -22.07
CA THR A 110 -20.65 36.68 -21.49
C THR A 110 -21.72 36.79 -22.56
N SER A 111 -21.43 37.44 -23.69
CA SER A 111 -22.38 37.56 -24.81
C SER A 111 -22.75 36.20 -25.42
N LEU A 112 -21.79 35.29 -25.56
CA LEU A 112 -22.05 33.95 -26.07
C LEU A 112 -22.86 33.11 -25.06
N LEU A 113 -22.56 33.21 -23.77
CA LEU A 113 -23.32 32.54 -22.72
C LEU A 113 -24.75 33.06 -22.62
N ALA A 114 -24.99 34.35 -22.79
CA ALA A 114 -26.33 34.93 -22.83
C ALA A 114 -27.15 34.35 -24.00
N ALA A 115 -26.55 34.21 -25.18
CA ALA A 115 -27.18 33.50 -26.30
C ALA A 115 -27.46 32.02 -25.97
N GLY A 116 -26.56 31.37 -25.22
CA GLY A 116 -26.73 30.02 -24.70
C GLY A 116 -27.90 29.88 -23.73
N GLN A 117 -28.09 30.84 -22.82
CA GLN A 117 -29.19 30.87 -21.87
C GLN A 117 -30.53 31.07 -22.58
N ALA A 118 -30.61 32.05 -23.48
CA ALA A 118 -31.81 32.29 -24.28
C ALA A 118 -32.21 31.05 -25.11
N GLN A 119 -31.23 30.37 -25.71
CA GLN A 119 -31.46 29.12 -26.42
C GLN A 119 -31.90 27.98 -25.49
N HIS A 120 -31.29 27.86 -24.29
CA HIS A 120 -31.66 26.85 -23.31
C HIS A 120 -33.10 27.01 -22.83
N GLU A 121 -33.53 28.25 -22.57
CA GLU A 121 -34.91 28.58 -22.19
C GLU A 121 -35.91 28.30 -23.30
N ALA A 122 -35.58 28.67 -24.55
CA ALA A 122 -36.40 28.34 -25.72
C ALA A 122 -36.61 26.82 -25.85
N HIS A 123 -35.56 26.03 -25.63
CA HIS A 123 -35.61 24.56 -25.74
C HIS A 123 -36.33 23.87 -24.57
N ARG A 124 -36.64 24.58 -23.47
CA ARG A 124 -37.44 24.05 -22.35
C ARG A 124 -38.95 24.14 -22.57
N LYS A 125 -39.40 24.93 -23.55
CA LYS A 125 -40.81 25.04 -23.94
C LYS A 125 -41.30 23.75 -24.60
N LYS A 126 -42.62 23.59 -24.71
CA LYS A 126 -43.19 22.45 -25.45
C LYS A 126 -42.71 22.49 -26.90
N LYS A 127 -42.56 21.31 -27.52
CA LYS A 127 -41.88 21.14 -28.82
C LYS A 127 -42.37 22.10 -29.91
N GLU A 128 -43.69 22.29 -30.03
CA GLU A 128 -44.33 23.18 -31.02
C GLU A 128 -44.01 24.67 -30.79
N GLU A 129 -43.88 25.09 -29.53
CA GLU A 129 -43.50 26.46 -29.13
C GLU A 129 -41.98 26.69 -29.25
N ALA A 130 -41.18 25.67 -28.96
CA ALA A 130 -39.73 25.72 -29.10
C ALA A 130 -39.28 25.80 -30.56
N GLU A 131 -40.04 25.19 -31.49
CA GLU A 131 -39.76 25.21 -32.93
C GLU A 131 -39.99 26.58 -33.59
N SER A 132 -40.89 27.40 -33.02
CA SER A 132 -41.22 28.75 -33.49
C SER A 132 -40.55 29.88 -32.69
N ASP A 133 -39.79 29.57 -31.63
CA ASP A 133 -39.12 30.56 -30.79
C ASP A 133 -37.94 31.24 -31.53
N PRO A 134 -37.88 32.59 -31.57
CA PRO A 134 -36.81 33.32 -32.27
C PRO A 134 -35.41 33.05 -31.70
N ASN A 135 -35.30 32.55 -30.46
CA ASN A 135 -34.03 32.23 -29.80
C ASN A 135 -33.62 30.76 -29.95
N ARG A 136 -34.39 29.93 -30.67
CA ARG A 136 -34.10 28.50 -30.87
C ARG A 136 -32.69 28.24 -31.41
N ASP A 137 -32.20 29.10 -32.30
CA ASP A 137 -30.88 29.01 -32.93
C ASP A 137 -29.94 30.16 -32.50
N ALA A 138 -30.22 30.80 -31.36
CA ALA A 138 -29.50 31.99 -30.88
C ALA A 138 -27.98 31.76 -30.75
N VAL A 139 -27.55 30.58 -30.30
CA VAL A 139 -26.11 30.26 -30.19
C VAL A 139 -25.48 30.09 -31.56
N ALA A 140 -26.14 29.39 -32.48
CA ALA A 140 -25.63 29.20 -33.84
C ALA A 140 -25.45 30.55 -34.55
N ASN A 141 -26.44 31.44 -34.42
CA ASN A 141 -26.40 32.79 -34.97
C ASN A 141 -25.29 33.64 -34.33
N ALA A 142 -25.15 33.60 -33.01
CA ALA A 142 -24.11 34.34 -32.29
C ALA A 142 -22.70 33.86 -32.68
N VAL A 143 -22.49 32.55 -32.79
CA VAL A 143 -21.21 31.96 -33.20
C VAL A 143 -20.88 32.29 -34.67
N ALA A 144 -21.84 32.16 -35.58
CA ALA A 144 -21.64 32.49 -36.99
C ALA A 144 -21.32 33.99 -37.19
N LYS A 145 -22.01 34.88 -36.47
CA LYS A 145 -21.73 36.32 -36.47
C LYS A 145 -20.34 36.64 -35.91
N TRP A 146 -19.90 35.93 -34.87
CA TRP A 146 -18.59 36.16 -34.26
C TRP A 146 -17.45 35.59 -35.11
N LEU A 147 -17.64 34.43 -35.73
CA LEU A 147 -16.61 33.73 -36.50
C LEU A 147 -17.10 33.42 -37.93
N PRO A 148 -17.32 34.44 -38.78
CA PRO A 148 -17.88 34.24 -40.12
C PRO A 148 -16.98 33.38 -41.02
N ASP A 149 -15.66 33.48 -40.83
CA ASP A 149 -14.65 32.72 -41.59
C ASP A 149 -14.34 31.33 -41.00
N ALA A 150 -15.04 30.91 -39.93
CA ALA A 150 -14.79 29.61 -39.32
C ALA A 150 -15.43 28.47 -40.13
N PRO A 151 -14.75 27.32 -40.28
CA PRO A 151 -15.36 26.15 -40.89
C PRO A 151 -16.68 25.78 -40.18
N PRO A 152 -17.73 25.34 -40.90
CA PRO A 152 -19.03 25.02 -40.30
C PRO A 152 -18.95 24.03 -39.13
N ARG A 153 -18.03 23.07 -39.18
CA ARG A 153 -17.78 22.11 -38.09
C ARG A 153 -17.26 22.78 -36.82
N LEU A 154 -16.40 23.81 -36.94
CA LEU A 154 -15.88 24.57 -35.81
C LEU A 154 -16.98 25.44 -35.18
N GLN A 155 -17.80 26.10 -36.01
CA GLN A 155 -18.95 26.88 -35.54
C GLN A 155 -19.95 26.00 -34.79
N LYS A 156 -20.32 24.84 -35.37
CA LYS A 156 -21.22 23.86 -34.74
C LYS A 156 -20.67 23.34 -33.41
N GLY A 157 -19.37 23.03 -33.36
CA GLY A 157 -18.74 22.54 -32.15
C GLY A 157 -18.72 23.56 -31.02
N LEU A 158 -18.30 24.78 -31.33
CA LEU A 158 -18.30 25.90 -30.38
C LEU A 158 -19.72 26.19 -29.86
N GLY A 159 -20.72 26.22 -30.75
CA GLY A 159 -22.10 26.45 -30.35
C GLY A 159 -22.64 25.39 -29.38
N LYS A 160 -22.22 24.14 -29.55
CA LYS A 160 -22.61 23.08 -28.62
C LYS A 160 -21.92 23.19 -27.26
N ILE A 161 -20.65 23.58 -27.22
CA ILE A 161 -19.93 23.85 -25.96
C ILE A 161 -20.64 24.96 -25.18
N ILE A 162 -20.98 26.07 -25.85
CA ILE A 162 -21.71 27.19 -25.25
C ILE A 162 -23.07 26.73 -24.70
N SER A 163 -23.80 25.89 -25.44
CA SER A 163 -25.09 25.34 -25.01
C SER A 163 -24.96 24.47 -23.76
N ILE A 164 -23.89 23.67 -23.65
CA ILE A 164 -23.61 22.83 -22.47
C ILE A 164 -23.30 23.73 -21.27
N MET A 165 -22.41 24.72 -21.44
CA MET A 165 -22.06 25.65 -20.36
C MET A 165 -23.30 26.40 -19.84
N ALA A 166 -24.20 26.83 -20.72
CA ALA A 166 -25.43 27.50 -20.32
C ALA A 166 -26.37 26.59 -19.49
N ALA A 167 -26.51 25.32 -19.89
CA ALA A 167 -27.30 24.35 -19.13
C ALA A 167 -26.70 24.03 -17.76
N GLU A 168 -25.37 23.94 -17.67
CA GLU A 168 -24.66 23.76 -16.40
C GLU A 168 -24.79 24.97 -15.49
N GLN A 169 -24.64 26.18 -16.03
CA GLN A 169 -24.85 27.41 -15.27
C GLN A 169 -26.28 27.49 -14.74
N ALA A 170 -27.29 27.10 -15.53
CA ALA A 170 -28.67 27.05 -15.08
C ALA A 170 -28.88 26.02 -13.95
N SER A 171 -28.27 24.83 -14.07
CA SER A 171 -28.30 23.81 -13.02
C SER A 171 -27.62 24.29 -11.73
N MET A 172 -26.44 24.92 -11.85
CA MET A 172 -25.70 25.48 -10.72
C MET A 172 -26.46 26.61 -10.05
N ASN A 173 -27.07 27.52 -10.82
CA ASN A 173 -27.93 28.57 -10.28
C ASN A 173 -29.15 27.98 -9.56
N GLY A 174 -29.76 26.91 -10.09
CA GLY A 174 -30.85 26.20 -9.42
C GLY A 174 -30.41 25.46 -8.15
N PHE A 175 -29.17 24.96 -8.10
CA PHE A 175 -28.58 24.43 -6.87
C PHE A 175 -28.29 25.53 -5.85
N LEU A 176 -27.64 26.62 -6.27
CA LEU A 176 -27.39 27.80 -5.46
C LEU A 176 -28.67 28.36 -4.86
N THR A 177 -29.73 28.50 -5.66
CA THR A 177 -31.06 28.91 -5.19
C THR A 177 -31.55 27.99 -4.09
N ARG A 178 -31.47 26.65 -4.26
CA ARG A 178 -31.88 25.67 -3.23
C ARG A 178 -31.09 25.71 -1.93
N ILE A 179 -29.85 26.18 -1.95
CA ILE A 179 -28.98 26.26 -0.76
C ILE A 179 -28.87 27.66 -0.17
N THR A 180 -29.32 28.69 -0.90
CA THR A 180 -29.33 30.10 -0.45
C THR A 180 -30.72 30.60 -0.13
N GLU A 181 -31.79 29.95 -0.61
CA GLU A 181 -33.11 30.10 -0.04
C GLU A 181 -33.05 29.69 1.44
N PRO A 182 -33.49 30.54 2.38
CA PRO A 182 -33.64 30.12 3.77
C PRO A 182 -34.57 28.89 3.77
N PRO A 183 -34.31 27.89 4.64
CA PRO A 183 -35.12 26.69 4.67
C PRO A 183 -36.59 27.12 4.79
N LYS A 184 -37.48 26.59 3.96
CA LYS A 184 -38.91 26.68 4.26
C LYS A 184 -39.05 26.16 5.67
N GLU A 185 -39.50 27.02 6.59
CA GLU A 185 -39.89 26.63 7.93
C GLU A 185 -40.90 25.51 7.78
N THR A 186 -40.39 24.29 7.85
CA THR A 186 -41.21 23.18 8.26
C THR A 186 -41.47 23.56 9.70
N GLN A 187 -42.74 23.83 10.05
CA GLN A 187 -43.16 23.85 11.43
C GLN A 187 -42.85 22.47 12.02
N GLN A 188 -41.58 22.27 12.40
CA GLN A 188 -41.28 21.54 13.60
C GLN A 188 -41.73 22.49 14.68
N ASP A 189 -42.95 22.24 15.16
CA ASP A 189 -43.36 22.69 16.47
C ASP A 189 -42.18 22.45 17.41
N SER A 190 -41.57 23.56 17.81
CA SER A 190 -40.58 23.60 18.88
C SER A 190 -41.30 23.21 20.17
N LYS A 191 -41.51 21.91 20.36
CA LYS A 191 -41.66 21.35 21.70
C LYS A 191 -40.28 21.38 22.33
N GLY A 192 -40.03 22.49 23.03
CA GLY A 192 -39.16 22.71 24.18
C GLY A 192 -37.76 22.09 24.18
N ASP A 193 -36.82 22.83 24.75
CA ASP A 193 -35.54 22.34 25.26
C ASP A 193 -35.66 20.98 25.97
N ALA A 194 -35.52 19.91 25.20
CA ALA A 194 -35.21 18.58 25.71
C ALA A 194 -33.73 18.38 25.40
N LYS A 195 -32.90 18.35 26.44
CA LYS A 195 -31.53 17.81 26.38
C LYS A 195 -31.53 16.61 25.44
N ALA A 196 -30.79 16.65 24.34
CA ALA A 196 -30.70 15.53 23.41
C ALA A 196 -30.27 14.28 24.20
N THR A 197 -31.21 13.37 24.45
CA THR A 197 -30.95 12.13 25.17
C THR A 197 -30.10 11.24 24.28
N PHE A 198 -29.02 10.69 24.84
CA PHE A 198 -28.16 9.73 24.15
C PHE A 198 -29.02 8.57 23.61
N ALA A 199 -29.05 8.42 22.28
CA ALA A 199 -29.83 7.40 21.59
C ALA A 199 -28.90 6.50 20.77
N PRO A 200 -29.00 5.17 20.89
CA PRO A 200 -28.25 4.23 20.07
C PRO A 200 -28.52 4.40 18.57
N SER A 201 -27.56 4.05 17.72
CA SER A 201 -27.67 4.19 16.27
C SER A 201 -26.81 3.19 15.51
N ALA A 202 -27.44 2.44 14.60
CA ALA A 202 -26.77 1.51 13.70
C ALA A 202 -25.71 2.16 12.78
N GLY A 203 -25.87 3.45 12.44
CA GLY A 203 -24.90 4.18 11.61
C GLY A 203 -23.51 4.28 12.24
N GLY A 204 -23.42 4.14 13.57
CA GLY A 204 -22.18 4.14 14.31
C GLY A 204 -21.39 2.84 14.27
N VAL A 205 -22.02 1.71 13.95
CA VAL A 205 -21.35 0.39 13.98
C VAL A 205 -20.19 0.35 12.98
N SER A 206 -20.31 1.06 11.85
CA SER A 206 -19.25 1.13 10.85
C SER A 206 -18.01 1.92 11.28
N GLU A 207 -18.10 2.81 12.30
CA GLU A 207 -16.92 3.47 12.87
C GLU A 207 -16.08 2.55 13.76
N LEU A 208 -16.63 1.39 14.15
CA LEU A 208 -16.01 0.41 15.03
C LEU A 208 -15.22 -0.65 14.25
N SER A 209 -15.05 -0.48 12.94
CA SER A 209 -14.40 -1.48 12.10
C SER A 209 -12.91 -1.64 12.43
N ILE A 210 -12.47 -2.88 12.62
CA ILE A 210 -11.07 -3.23 12.87
C ILE A 210 -10.56 -4.27 11.86
N PRO A 211 -9.25 -4.30 11.57
CA PRO A 211 -8.65 -5.38 10.80
C PRO A 211 -8.81 -6.74 11.51
N TRP A 212 -9.51 -7.67 10.89
CA TRP A 212 -9.80 -9.02 11.39
C TRP A 212 -9.57 -10.08 10.29
N ALA A 213 -9.61 -11.37 10.65
CA ALA A 213 -9.27 -12.47 9.73
C ALA A 213 -10.07 -12.42 8.41
N GLY A 214 -11.38 -12.14 8.48
CA GLY A 214 -12.24 -12.01 7.29
C GLY A 214 -11.99 -10.77 6.42
N SER A 215 -11.05 -9.89 6.81
CA SER A 215 -10.69 -8.63 6.10
C SER A 215 -9.24 -8.57 5.59
N LYS A 216 -8.35 -9.48 6.02
CA LYS A 216 -6.90 -9.43 5.79
C LYS A 216 -6.45 -10.44 4.74
N ARG A 217 -6.71 -10.18 3.46
CA ARG A 217 -6.29 -11.06 2.36
C ARG A 217 -5.62 -10.28 1.24
N THR A 218 -4.92 -11.05 0.42
CA THR A 218 -4.02 -10.60 -0.64
C THR A 218 -4.78 -10.13 -1.85
N ASN A 219 -4.28 -9.10 -2.53
CA ASN A 219 -4.89 -8.49 -3.72
C ASN A 219 -6.25 -7.81 -3.46
N TRP A 220 -6.64 -7.62 -2.20
CA TRP A 220 -7.84 -6.87 -1.83
C TRP A 220 -7.58 -5.37 -1.86
N TYR A 221 -7.84 -4.74 -3.01
CA TYR A 221 -8.02 -3.30 -3.11
C TYR A 221 -9.50 -2.96 -2.91
N GLN A 222 -9.89 -2.35 -1.80
CA GLN A 222 -11.24 -1.80 -1.67
C GLN A 222 -11.26 -0.36 -2.19
N TYR A 223 -11.70 -0.13 -3.43
CA TYR A 223 -12.06 1.22 -3.88
C TYR A 223 -13.35 1.69 -3.16
N GLY A 224 -13.39 2.98 -2.82
CA GLY A 224 -14.56 3.63 -2.22
C GLY A 224 -14.64 3.49 -0.69
N ASN A 225 -14.65 4.63 -0.01
CA ASN A 225 -14.77 4.79 1.45
C ASN A 225 -16.23 4.73 1.94
N ALA A 226 -17.07 3.85 1.40
CA ALA A 226 -18.45 3.74 1.87
C ALA A 226 -18.56 2.66 2.96
N ASN A 227 -18.50 3.11 4.21
CA ASN A 227 -18.96 2.38 5.39
C ASN A 227 -20.42 1.93 5.21
N ALA A 228 -20.84 0.84 5.87
CA ALA A 228 -22.24 0.41 5.81
C ALA A 228 -23.16 1.48 6.43
N PRO A 229 -24.18 1.98 5.71
CA PRO A 229 -25.10 2.98 6.24
C PRO A 229 -26.04 2.35 7.28
N THR A 230 -26.65 3.19 8.12
CA THR A 230 -27.63 2.80 9.15
C THR A 230 -28.66 1.79 8.63
N ILE A 231 -29.31 2.13 7.50
CA ILE A 231 -30.37 1.33 6.87
C ILE A 231 -29.90 -0.08 6.47
N HIS A 232 -28.61 -0.25 6.18
CA HIS A 232 -28.06 -1.53 5.79
C HIS A 232 -27.91 -2.43 7.03
N VAL A 233 -27.29 -1.90 8.08
CA VAL A 233 -27.05 -2.65 9.32
C VAL A 233 -28.37 -3.06 9.96
N GLU A 234 -29.37 -2.16 10.03
CA GLU A 234 -30.70 -2.47 10.55
C GLU A 234 -31.38 -3.57 9.74
N ALA A 235 -31.40 -3.46 8.41
CA ALA A 235 -32.01 -4.47 7.54
C ALA A 235 -31.36 -5.86 7.69
N VAL A 236 -30.03 -5.90 7.85
CA VAL A 236 -29.31 -7.16 8.08
C VAL A 236 -29.65 -7.74 9.45
N VAL A 237 -29.63 -6.94 10.52
CA VAL A 237 -29.97 -7.41 11.88
C VAL A 237 -31.41 -7.92 11.93
N ASP A 238 -32.36 -7.21 11.33
CA ASP A 238 -33.77 -7.61 11.30
C ASP A 238 -34.01 -8.89 10.50
N PHE A 239 -33.31 -9.04 9.37
CA PHE A 239 -33.33 -10.28 8.60
C PHE A 239 -32.78 -11.45 9.44
N LEU A 240 -31.59 -11.30 10.01
CA LEU A 240 -30.96 -12.35 10.80
C LEU A 240 -31.77 -12.69 12.06
N ARG A 241 -32.58 -11.76 12.59
CA ARG A 241 -33.49 -12.01 13.73
C ARG A 241 -34.76 -12.74 13.32
N THR A 242 -35.40 -12.33 12.22
CA THR A 242 -36.77 -12.75 11.86
C THR A 242 -36.83 -13.83 10.79
N GLY A 243 -35.78 -13.97 9.97
CA GLY A 243 -35.78 -14.79 8.76
C GLY A 243 -36.65 -14.23 7.62
N LYS A 244 -37.29 -13.06 7.79
CA LYS A 244 -38.09 -12.45 6.72
C LYS A 244 -37.15 -11.82 5.70
N GLU A 245 -37.00 -12.46 4.54
CA GLU A 245 -36.09 -12.06 3.46
C GLU A 245 -36.41 -10.65 2.94
N PRO A 246 -35.61 -9.62 3.27
CA PRO A 246 -35.82 -8.27 2.78
C PRO A 246 -34.90 -7.99 1.58
N LYS A 247 -35.19 -6.94 0.84
CA LYS A 247 -34.19 -6.34 -0.04
C LYS A 247 -33.17 -5.61 0.82
N ILE A 248 -31.95 -6.15 0.92
CA ILE A 248 -30.86 -5.55 1.69
C ILE A 248 -30.32 -4.30 0.96
N PRO A 249 -30.26 -3.11 1.60
CA PRO A 249 -29.63 -1.93 1.02
C PRO A 249 -28.14 -2.15 0.74
N ALA A 250 -27.54 -1.33 -0.12
CA ALA A 250 -26.10 -1.40 -0.40
C ALA A 250 -25.27 -1.13 0.88
N GLY A 251 -24.23 -1.94 1.11
CA GLY A 251 -23.34 -1.82 2.26
C GLY A 251 -22.19 -2.84 2.22
N LYS A 252 -21.08 -2.51 2.89
CA LYS A 252 -19.89 -3.37 2.97
C LYS A 252 -19.89 -4.20 4.27
N PRO A 253 -19.29 -5.40 4.28
CA PRO A 253 -19.28 -6.28 5.47
C PRO A 253 -18.32 -5.84 6.59
N ASN A 254 -17.58 -4.74 6.43
CA ASN A 254 -16.51 -4.33 7.36
C ASN A 254 -17.00 -4.13 8.81
N TRP A 255 -18.28 -3.81 9.00
CA TRP A 255 -18.92 -3.66 10.32
C TRP A 255 -19.01 -4.98 11.11
N ILE A 256 -18.94 -6.14 10.44
CA ILE A 256 -19.00 -7.47 11.07
C ILE A 256 -17.81 -7.68 12.03
N SER A 257 -16.68 -7.00 11.80
CA SER A 257 -15.55 -7.02 12.74
C SER A 257 -15.92 -6.52 14.14
N ALA A 258 -16.84 -5.56 14.26
CA ALA A 258 -17.35 -5.06 15.54
C ALA A 258 -18.35 -6.03 16.20
N LEU A 259 -18.93 -6.96 15.43
CA LEU A 259 -19.72 -8.08 15.96
C LEU A 259 -18.82 -9.24 16.41
N ASP A 260 -17.74 -9.52 15.67
CA ASP A 260 -16.75 -10.55 16.02
C ASP A 260 -16.00 -10.22 17.31
N ASP A 261 -15.45 -9.01 17.40
CA ASP A 261 -14.65 -8.58 18.55
C ASP A 261 -15.03 -7.16 19.01
N PRO A 262 -16.24 -7.00 19.62
CA PRO A 262 -16.70 -5.73 20.16
C PRO A 262 -15.76 -5.11 21.21
N CYS A 263 -15.03 -5.92 21.99
CA CYS A 263 -14.04 -5.45 22.96
C CYS A 263 -12.91 -4.67 22.28
N THR A 264 -12.24 -5.30 21.30
CA THR A 264 -11.15 -4.69 20.56
C THR A 264 -11.61 -3.48 19.75
N ALA A 265 -12.77 -3.60 19.12
CA ALA A 265 -13.39 -2.52 18.35
C ALA A 265 -13.67 -1.28 19.22
N ALA A 266 -14.27 -1.48 20.40
CA ALA A 266 -14.54 -0.41 21.35
C ALA A 266 -13.26 0.28 21.82
N TRP A 267 -12.23 -0.49 22.17
CA TRP A 267 -10.98 0.06 22.70
C TRP A 267 -10.19 0.85 21.66
N LYS A 268 -10.09 0.33 20.43
CA LYS A 268 -9.44 1.02 19.32
C LYS A 268 -10.16 2.32 18.98
N TRP A 269 -11.48 2.26 18.85
CA TRP A 269 -12.31 3.43 18.57
C TRP A 269 -12.20 4.47 19.68
N PHE A 270 -12.24 4.05 20.95
CA PHE A 270 -12.15 4.95 22.10
C PHE A 270 -10.90 5.81 22.05
N TRP A 271 -9.72 5.21 21.87
CA TRP A 271 -8.47 5.96 21.83
C TRP A 271 -8.36 6.85 20.60
N GLN A 272 -8.79 6.39 19.43
CA GLN A 272 -8.85 7.23 18.24
C GLN A 272 -9.75 8.44 18.45
N ARG A 273 -10.95 8.23 18.98
CA ARG A 273 -11.92 9.30 19.23
C ARG A 273 -11.48 10.24 20.36
N SER A 274 -10.80 9.72 21.39
CA SER A 274 -10.32 10.51 22.54
C SER A 274 -9.39 11.66 22.14
N THR A 275 -8.67 11.49 21.04
CA THR A 275 -7.72 12.49 20.50
C THR A 275 -8.34 13.46 19.50
N HIS A 276 -9.59 13.22 19.09
CA HIS A 276 -10.29 14.10 18.16
C HIS A 276 -10.54 15.46 18.82
N ASP A 277 -10.17 16.54 18.12
CA ASP A 277 -10.24 17.92 18.61
C ASP A 277 -9.50 18.23 19.92
N ALA A 278 -8.68 17.30 20.44
CA ALA A 278 -8.01 17.46 21.74
C ALA A 278 -7.02 18.64 21.79
N ASP A 279 -6.49 19.06 20.63
CA ASP A 279 -5.57 20.20 20.51
C ASP A 279 -6.27 21.54 20.20
N THR A 280 -7.61 21.57 20.16
CA THR A 280 -8.39 22.81 19.95
C THR A 280 -8.50 23.63 21.23
N ASP A 281 -8.69 24.95 21.10
CA ASP A 281 -8.87 25.82 22.27
C ASP A 281 -10.14 25.47 23.06
N ALA A 282 -11.19 24.99 22.39
CA ALA A 282 -12.43 24.53 23.03
C ALA A 282 -12.22 23.29 23.93
N ALA A 283 -11.26 22.42 23.59
CA ALA A 283 -10.95 21.24 24.39
C ALA A 283 -10.27 21.56 25.73
N LYS A 284 -9.71 22.77 25.92
CA LYS A 284 -9.08 23.18 27.19
C LYS A 284 -10.07 23.38 28.34
N THR A 285 -11.32 23.70 28.02
CA THR A 285 -12.35 24.07 29.01
C THR A 285 -13.50 23.07 29.06
N THR A 286 -13.50 22.05 28.20
CA THR A 286 -14.60 21.10 28.07
C THR A 286 -14.19 19.75 28.66
N PRO A 287 -15.04 19.09 29.49
CA PRO A 287 -14.76 17.75 30.02
C PRO A 287 -14.49 16.72 28.92
N VAL A 288 -13.66 15.71 29.23
CA VAL A 288 -13.30 14.65 28.27
C VAL A 288 -14.52 13.93 27.70
N ARG A 289 -15.55 13.64 28.52
CA ARG A 289 -16.83 13.05 28.07
C ARG A 289 -17.48 13.75 26.87
N ALA A 290 -17.33 15.07 26.74
CA ALA A 290 -17.95 15.82 25.65
C ALA A 290 -17.40 15.41 24.27
N ARG A 291 -16.18 14.85 24.22
CA ARG A 291 -15.59 14.29 22.99
C ARG A 291 -16.40 13.08 22.49
N PHE A 292 -17.17 12.42 23.37
CA PHE A 292 -17.88 11.18 23.08
C PHE A 292 -19.41 11.32 23.01
N GLU A 293 -20.00 12.36 23.63
CA GLU A 293 -21.47 12.54 23.78
C GLU A 293 -22.26 12.35 22.47
N ASN A 294 -21.72 12.85 21.35
CA ASN A 294 -22.35 12.77 20.03
C ASN A 294 -21.63 11.85 19.03
N ALA A 295 -20.61 11.12 19.48
CA ALA A 295 -19.80 10.29 18.60
C ALA A 295 -20.58 9.05 18.14
N LEU A 296 -20.59 8.79 16.83
CA LEU A 296 -21.42 7.74 16.26
C LEU A 296 -20.97 6.35 16.75
N GLY A 297 -19.67 6.06 16.84
CA GLY A 297 -19.20 4.76 17.34
C GLY A 297 -19.72 4.37 18.73
N LEU A 298 -19.89 5.33 19.66
CA LEU A 298 -20.49 5.03 20.97
C LEU A 298 -21.96 4.63 20.85
N LYS A 299 -22.70 5.34 19.99
CA LYS A 299 -24.09 5.02 19.66
C LYS A 299 -24.20 3.68 18.91
N GLY A 300 -23.19 3.33 18.12
CA GLY A 300 -23.05 2.04 17.45
C GLY A 300 -22.86 0.88 18.42
N LEU A 301 -21.98 1.03 19.42
CA LEU A 301 -21.82 0.06 20.50
C LEU A 301 -23.13 -0.15 21.25
N ALA A 302 -23.76 0.95 21.68
CA ALA A 302 -25.04 0.88 22.37
C ALA A 302 -26.14 0.22 21.51
N TYR A 303 -26.11 0.39 20.19
CA TYR A 303 -27.06 -0.25 19.28
C TYR A 303 -26.88 -1.77 19.24
N LEU A 304 -25.63 -2.28 19.18
CA LEU A 304 -25.36 -3.72 19.21
C LEU A 304 -25.89 -4.38 20.51
N ALA A 305 -25.80 -3.67 21.63
CA ALA A 305 -26.37 -4.12 22.91
C ALA A 305 -27.90 -4.06 22.91
N GLU A 306 -28.49 -2.93 22.51
CA GLU A 306 -29.94 -2.71 22.53
C GLU A 306 -30.68 -3.66 21.57
N CYS A 307 -30.13 -3.89 20.37
CA CYS A 307 -30.73 -4.80 19.40
C CYS A 307 -30.59 -6.28 19.80
N GLY A 308 -29.82 -6.57 20.86
CA GLY A 308 -29.65 -7.88 21.47
C GLY A 308 -28.84 -8.88 20.65
N ILE A 309 -28.21 -8.47 19.53
CA ILE A 309 -27.50 -9.39 18.62
C ILE A 309 -26.34 -10.13 19.30
N LEU A 310 -25.75 -9.50 20.33
CA LEU A 310 -24.65 -10.07 21.11
C LEU A 310 -25.10 -11.22 22.03
N GLU A 311 -26.39 -11.29 22.40
CA GLU A 311 -26.94 -12.32 23.30
C GLU A 311 -27.63 -13.47 22.56
N TRP A 312 -27.62 -13.46 21.23
CA TRP A 312 -28.27 -14.50 20.45
C TRP A 312 -27.62 -15.86 20.70
N LYS A 313 -28.43 -16.87 21.04
CA LYS A 313 -27.94 -18.22 21.37
C LYS A 313 -27.32 -18.96 20.18
N GLY A 314 -27.66 -18.54 18.97
CA GLY A 314 -27.14 -19.12 17.74
C GLY A 314 -25.66 -18.83 17.50
N LYS A 315 -25.13 -19.42 16.43
CA LYS A 315 -23.76 -19.19 15.95
C LYS A 315 -23.77 -18.24 14.77
N PHE A 316 -22.76 -17.39 14.71
CA PHE A 316 -22.43 -16.63 13.50
C PHE A 316 -21.19 -17.25 12.88
N VAL A 317 -21.26 -17.58 11.59
CA VAL A 317 -20.12 -18.07 10.83
C VAL A 317 -19.96 -17.21 9.59
N TYR A 318 -18.74 -16.77 9.34
CA TYR A 318 -18.40 -15.97 8.19
C TYR A 318 -17.69 -16.86 7.18
N HIS A 319 -18.34 -17.12 6.06
CA HIS A 319 -17.76 -17.88 4.96
C HIS A 319 -17.16 -16.93 3.93
N ILE A 320 -16.02 -17.31 3.39
CA ILE A 320 -15.44 -16.69 2.20
C ILE A 320 -15.56 -17.70 1.08
N ALA A 321 -16.07 -17.26 -0.05
CA ALA A 321 -16.41 -18.10 -1.17
C ALA A 321 -15.95 -17.52 -2.50
N GLU A 322 -15.78 -18.41 -3.47
CA GLU A 322 -15.59 -18.03 -4.87
C GLU A 322 -16.83 -17.29 -5.40
N PRO A 323 -16.65 -16.26 -6.26
CA PRO A 323 -17.76 -15.65 -6.97
C PRO A 323 -18.40 -16.62 -7.97
N PHE A 324 -19.67 -16.37 -8.32
CA PHE A 324 -20.27 -17.04 -9.47
C PHE A 324 -19.65 -16.49 -10.75
N SER A 325 -19.41 -17.37 -11.72
CA SER A 325 -19.12 -16.91 -13.07
C SER A 325 -20.27 -16.13 -13.69
N GLU A 326 -19.99 -15.30 -14.70
CA GLU A 326 -21.04 -14.56 -15.42
C GLU A 326 -22.10 -15.53 -15.95
N SER A 327 -21.69 -16.69 -16.49
CA SER A 327 -22.59 -17.74 -16.95
C SER A 327 -23.40 -18.38 -15.82
N GLU A 328 -22.75 -18.72 -14.71
CA GLU A 328 -23.44 -19.36 -13.58
C GLU A 328 -24.43 -18.43 -12.92
N ALA A 329 -24.10 -17.15 -12.80
CA ALA A 329 -24.99 -16.12 -12.25
C ALA A 329 -26.27 -15.95 -13.08
N GLN A 330 -26.24 -16.26 -14.38
CA GLN A 330 -27.42 -16.21 -15.26
C GLN A 330 -28.30 -17.46 -15.18
N LEU A 331 -27.82 -18.56 -14.59
CA LEU A 331 -28.63 -19.78 -14.46
C LEU A 331 -29.79 -19.53 -13.49
N GLU A 332 -31.02 -19.91 -13.86
CA GLU A 332 -32.22 -19.71 -13.03
C GLU A 332 -32.05 -20.25 -11.60
N LYS A 333 -31.35 -21.39 -11.44
CA LYS A 333 -31.06 -21.99 -10.13
C LYS A 333 -30.13 -21.15 -9.24
N ASN A 334 -29.31 -20.28 -9.82
CA ASN A 334 -28.28 -19.50 -9.11
C ASN A 334 -28.68 -18.02 -8.95
N LYS A 335 -29.59 -17.50 -9.78
CA LYS A 335 -30.08 -16.12 -9.71
C LYS A 335 -30.49 -15.64 -8.30
N PRO A 336 -31.14 -16.46 -7.45
CA PRO A 336 -31.48 -16.05 -6.08
C PRO A 336 -30.26 -15.83 -5.18
N TYR A 337 -29.12 -16.43 -5.52
CA TYR A 337 -27.91 -16.46 -4.71
C TYR A 337 -26.79 -15.60 -5.31
N ALA A 338 -26.87 -15.16 -6.57
CA ALA A 338 -25.80 -14.41 -7.22
C ALA A 338 -25.93 -12.88 -7.00
N PRO A 339 -25.18 -12.25 -6.07
CA PRO A 339 -25.31 -10.82 -5.82
C PRO A 339 -24.73 -9.99 -6.97
N GLN A 340 -25.37 -8.86 -7.27
CA GLN A 340 -24.82 -7.87 -8.19
C GLN A 340 -23.81 -6.97 -7.45
N LYS A 341 -22.90 -6.33 -8.20
CA LYS A 341 -21.93 -5.39 -7.62
C LYS A 341 -22.60 -4.39 -6.68
N GLU A 342 -22.06 -4.28 -5.46
CA GLU A 342 -22.55 -3.41 -4.37
C GLU A 342 -23.99 -3.70 -3.89
N LYS A 343 -24.58 -4.85 -4.26
CA LYS A 343 -25.93 -5.25 -3.83
C LYS A 343 -25.87 -6.57 -3.06
N PRO A 344 -25.80 -6.51 -1.72
CA PRO A 344 -25.89 -7.69 -0.87
C PRO A 344 -27.23 -8.41 -1.03
N LEU A 345 -27.25 -9.72 -0.76
CA LEU A 345 -28.48 -10.52 -0.75
C LEU A 345 -28.69 -11.18 0.61
N ALA A 346 -29.95 -11.38 0.98
CA ALA A 346 -30.35 -12.13 2.17
C ALA A 346 -31.26 -13.28 1.75
N TRP A 347 -31.02 -14.48 2.29
CA TRP A 347 -31.80 -15.67 1.98
C TRP A 347 -31.68 -16.72 3.09
N SER A 348 -32.67 -17.61 3.20
CA SER A 348 -32.71 -18.66 4.22
C SER A 348 -32.70 -20.07 3.62
N ASP A 349 -32.07 -21.03 4.31
CA ASP A 349 -32.18 -22.47 4.03
C ASP A 349 -32.44 -23.21 5.35
N GLY A 350 -33.70 -23.57 5.58
CA GLY A 350 -34.14 -24.17 6.83
C GLY A 350 -33.92 -23.23 8.02
N LYS A 351 -33.04 -23.60 8.94
CA LYS A 351 -32.69 -22.82 10.15
C LYS A 351 -31.54 -21.84 9.96
N HIS A 352 -30.95 -21.81 8.77
CA HIS A 352 -29.78 -21.01 8.44
C HIS A 352 -30.18 -19.76 7.69
N ARG A 353 -29.63 -18.62 8.08
CA ARG A 353 -29.90 -17.31 7.48
C ARG A 353 -28.58 -16.75 6.97
N TYR A 354 -28.52 -16.39 5.70
CA TYR A 354 -27.29 -15.97 5.05
C TYR A 354 -27.43 -14.56 4.51
N VAL A 355 -26.42 -13.72 4.75
CA VAL A 355 -26.25 -12.44 4.08
C VAL A 355 -24.98 -12.48 3.25
N THR A 356 -25.11 -12.32 1.94
CA THR A 356 -24.02 -12.44 0.99
C THR A 356 -23.58 -11.06 0.51
N TYR A 357 -22.28 -10.81 0.55
CA TYR A 357 -21.65 -9.56 0.20
C TYR A 357 -20.71 -9.78 -0.98
N PRO A 358 -20.94 -9.09 -2.10
CA PRO A 358 -19.96 -9.02 -3.17
C PRO A 358 -18.81 -8.09 -2.76
N VAL A 359 -17.58 -8.61 -2.67
CA VAL A 359 -16.40 -7.84 -2.24
C VAL A 359 -15.34 -7.79 -3.36
N GLY A 360 -14.77 -6.61 -3.61
CA GLY A 360 -13.71 -6.40 -4.61
C GLY A 360 -13.62 -4.94 -5.09
N SER A 361 -12.67 -4.64 -5.98
CA SER A 361 -12.48 -3.29 -6.57
C SER A 361 -13.36 -3.07 -7.81
N TYR A 362 -12.81 -3.40 -8.97
CA TYR A 362 -13.43 -3.30 -10.28
C TYR A 362 -14.25 -4.55 -10.60
N ARG A 363 -14.06 -5.65 -9.85
CA ARG A 363 -14.74 -6.94 -9.92
C ARG A 363 -15.31 -7.34 -8.55
N ILE A 364 -16.06 -8.43 -8.53
CA ILE A 364 -16.34 -9.19 -7.31
C ILE A 364 -15.23 -10.24 -7.24
N ASP A 365 -14.26 -10.02 -6.37
CA ASP A 365 -13.08 -10.88 -6.21
C ASP A 365 -13.39 -12.04 -5.24
N ALA A 366 -14.36 -11.85 -4.35
CA ALA A 366 -14.87 -12.88 -3.45
C ALA A 366 -16.33 -12.61 -3.07
N ILE A 367 -17.04 -13.67 -2.70
CA ILE A 367 -18.33 -13.59 -2.02
C ILE A 367 -18.11 -13.85 -0.55
N HIS A 368 -18.52 -12.91 0.29
CA HIS A 368 -18.47 -13.08 1.74
C HIS A 368 -19.87 -13.37 2.24
N VAL A 369 -20.04 -14.40 3.06
CA VAL A 369 -21.34 -14.83 3.56
C VAL A 369 -21.34 -14.80 5.07
N LEU A 370 -22.15 -13.93 5.66
CA LEU A 370 -22.48 -14.01 7.08
C LEU A 370 -23.65 -14.98 7.25
N GLU A 371 -23.36 -16.14 7.83
CA GLU A 371 -24.34 -17.11 8.30
C GLU A 371 -24.73 -16.79 9.75
N TYR A 372 -26.02 -16.87 10.05
CA TYR A 372 -26.53 -17.07 11.40
C TYR A 372 -27.37 -18.36 11.44
N VAL A 373 -27.07 -19.22 12.41
CA VAL A 373 -27.83 -20.45 12.70
C VAL A 373 -28.27 -20.46 14.15
N GLU A 374 -29.59 -20.47 14.38
CA GLU A 374 -30.17 -20.37 15.73
C GLU A 374 -29.90 -21.63 16.57
N THR A 375 -29.99 -22.81 15.96
CA THR A 375 -29.68 -24.10 16.58
C THR A 375 -29.07 -25.05 15.55
N GLY A 376 -27.98 -25.72 15.91
CA GLY A 376 -27.29 -26.70 15.04
C GLY A 376 -25.85 -26.29 14.72
N GLU A 377 -25.20 -27.08 13.88
CA GLU A 377 -23.89 -26.76 13.33
C GLU A 377 -24.02 -25.84 12.12
N SER A 378 -22.94 -25.12 11.80
CA SER A 378 -22.86 -24.31 10.58
C SER A 378 -23.07 -25.17 9.34
N LYS A 379 -23.77 -24.62 8.35
CA LYS A 379 -23.98 -25.27 7.06
C LYS A 379 -23.43 -24.35 5.97
N PRO A 380 -22.21 -24.61 5.47
CA PRO A 380 -21.68 -23.91 4.31
C PRO A 380 -22.73 -23.82 3.18
N PRO A 381 -23.01 -22.63 2.65
CA PRO A 381 -24.12 -22.45 1.70
C PRO A 381 -23.82 -23.18 0.39
N LYS A 382 -24.63 -24.21 0.10
CA LYS A 382 -24.46 -25.13 -1.06
C LYS A 382 -24.24 -24.46 -2.43
N PRO A 383 -24.86 -23.31 -2.76
CA PRO A 383 -24.65 -22.67 -4.05
C PRO A 383 -23.22 -22.16 -4.26
N TYR A 384 -22.40 -22.06 -3.21
CA TYR A 384 -21.06 -21.49 -3.28
C TYR A 384 -19.97 -22.53 -3.02
N THR A 385 -18.84 -22.36 -3.69
CA THR A 385 -17.58 -23.02 -3.32
C THR A 385 -16.96 -22.25 -2.17
N ILE A 386 -16.96 -22.84 -0.96
CA ILE A 386 -16.42 -22.19 0.24
C ILE A 386 -14.91 -22.44 0.34
N ASN A 387 -14.15 -21.35 0.45
CA ASN A 387 -12.70 -21.36 0.64
C ASN A 387 -12.34 -21.42 2.12
N GLU A 388 -13.05 -20.65 2.95
CA GLU A 388 -12.80 -20.55 4.39
C GLU A 388 -14.11 -20.32 5.15
N SER A 389 -14.17 -20.80 6.40
CA SER A 389 -15.25 -20.51 7.34
C SER A 389 -14.66 -20.07 8.68
N ILE A 390 -15.13 -18.94 9.21
CA ILE A 390 -14.64 -18.31 10.43
C ILE A 390 -15.81 -18.16 11.41
N GLU A 391 -15.81 -18.87 12.52
CA GLU A 391 -16.81 -18.67 13.58
C GLU A 391 -16.54 -17.35 14.32
N LEU A 392 -17.55 -16.48 14.45
CA LEU A 392 -17.39 -15.19 15.12
C LEU A 392 -17.35 -15.37 16.64
N LYS A 393 -16.41 -14.70 17.30
CA LYS A 393 -16.12 -14.89 18.72
C LYS A 393 -17.12 -14.22 19.65
N ARG A 394 -17.61 -13.03 19.28
CA ARG A 394 -18.45 -12.15 20.12
C ARG A 394 -17.82 -11.94 21.51
N THR A 395 -16.64 -11.32 21.54
CA THR A 395 -15.83 -11.17 22.77
C THR A 395 -16.54 -10.46 23.93
N TRP A 396 -17.58 -9.68 23.66
CA TRP A 396 -18.48 -9.09 24.66
C TRP A 396 -19.95 -9.36 24.36
N GLY A 397 -20.71 -9.54 25.45
CA GLY A 397 -22.16 -9.42 25.46
C GLY A 397 -22.63 -7.98 25.68
N SER A 398 -23.94 -7.79 25.66
CA SER A 398 -24.62 -6.51 25.89
C SER A 398 -24.30 -5.93 27.27
N LYS A 399 -24.10 -6.79 28.28
CA LYS A 399 -23.73 -6.36 29.64
C LYS A 399 -22.38 -5.63 29.65
N GLN A 400 -21.34 -6.19 29.03
CA GLN A 400 -20.02 -5.56 28.95
C GLN A 400 -20.07 -4.29 28.10
N VAL A 401 -20.77 -4.31 26.97
CA VAL A 401 -20.95 -3.13 26.12
C VAL A 401 -21.62 -1.99 26.89
N ASN A 402 -22.71 -2.25 27.62
CA ASN A 402 -23.40 -1.23 28.39
C ASN A 402 -22.50 -0.65 29.51
N ARG A 403 -21.77 -1.51 30.24
CA ARG A 403 -20.77 -1.07 31.23
C ARG A 403 -19.73 -0.13 30.61
N PHE A 404 -19.21 -0.47 29.43
CA PHE A 404 -18.27 0.39 28.70
C PHE A 404 -18.90 1.72 28.29
N VAL A 405 -20.09 1.69 27.67
CA VAL A 405 -20.80 2.89 27.22
C VAL A 405 -21.08 3.84 28.39
N ASP A 406 -21.57 3.31 29.51
CA ASP A 406 -21.87 4.12 30.70
C ASP A 406 -20.60 4.71 31.33
N ALA A 407 -19.49 3.95 31.36
CA ALA A 407 -18.20 4.45 31.83
C ALA A 407 -17.66 5.58 30.95
N VAL A 408 -17.76 5.47 29.62
CA VAL A 408 -17.33 6.53 28.68
C VAL A 408 -18.21 7.78 28.81
N ARG A 409 -19.52 7.62 29.02
CA ARG A 409 -20.46 8.75 29.19
C ARG A 409 -20.25 9.52 30.48
N THR A 410 -19.67 8.89 31.49
CA THR A 410 -19.36 9.49 32.80
C THR A 410 -17.88 9.87 32.95
N LEU A 411 -17.10 9.81 31.86
CA LEU A 411 -15.65 10.00 31.88
C LEU A 411 -15.23 11.45 32.12
N ASP A 412 -14.57 11.71 33.26
CA ASP A 412 -14.03 13.03 33.58
C ASP A 412 -12.62 13.24 33.00
N SER A 413 -11.77 12.21 33.03
CA SER A 413 -10.38 12.23 32.54
C SER A 413 -10.02 10.98 31.76
N LEU A 414 -9.06 11.06 30.84
CA LEU A 414 -8.59 9.89 30.08
C LEU A 414 -8.00 8.81 31.02
N PRO A 415 -8.19 7.50 30.73
CA PRO A 415 -7.65 6.40 31.51
C PRO A 415 -6.15 6.19 31.22
N LEU A 416 -5.36 7.21 31.53
CA LEU A 416 -3.90 7.22 31.43
C LEU A 416 -3.31 6.43 32.59
N VAL A 417 -2.27 5.64 32.29
CA VAL A 417 -1.57 4.79 33.27
C VAL A 417 -0.45 5.63 33.91
N ASP A 418 -0.24 5.46 35.20
CA ASP A 418 0.77 6.24 35.93
C ASP A 418 2.18 5.97 35.39
N ALA A 419 3.02 7.01 35.36
CA ALA A 419 4.38 6.93 34.78
C ALA A 419 5.23 5.83 35.42
N GLU A 420 5.13 5.64 36.74
CA GLU A 420 5.86 4.59 37.46
C GLU A 420 5.42 3.17 37.04
N GLN A 421 4.13 2.98 36.80
CA GLN A 421 3.61 1.69 36.32
C GLN A 421 4.03 1.44 34.86
N LEU A 422 4.04 2.48 34.02
CA LEU A 422 4.58 2.41 32.67
C LEU A 422 6.08 2.05 32.68
N ASP A 423 6.87 2.68 33.54
CA ASP A 423 8.31 2.42 33.68
C ASP A 423 8.58 0.98 34.15
N THR A 424 7.83 0.50 35.14
CA THR A 424 7.92 -0.87 35.63
C THR A 424 7.57 -1.89 34.55
N ALA A 425 6.49 -1.66 33.80
CA ALA A 425 6.09 -2.53 32.70
C ALA A 425 7.10 -2.48 31.54
N ALA A 426 7.60 -1.29 31.22
CA ALA A 426 8.62 -1.07 30.21
C ALA A 426 9.92 -1.82 30.55
N GLN A 427 10.39 -1.75 31.80
CA GLN A 427 11.53 -2.52 32.26
C GLN A 427 11.28 -4.03 32.15
N GLY A 428 10.12 -4.50 32.61
CA GLY A 428 9.74 -5.92 32.54
C GLY A 428 9.52 -6.44 31.11
N LEU A 429 9.33 -5.56 30.14
CA LEU A 429 9.22 -5.86 28.71
C LEU A 429 10.50 -5.48 27.95
N GLY A 430 11.52 -4.88 28.54
CA GLY A 430 12.63 -4.31 27.77
C GLY A 430 12.17 -3.35 26.64
N ALA A 431 11.09 -2.61 26.89
CA ALA A 431 10.47 -1.65 25.99
C ALA A 431 10.68 -0.22 26.52
N SER A 432 10.29 0.80 25.75
CA SER A 432 10.21 2.17 26.29
C SER A 432 8.84 2.45 26.95
N PRO A 433 8.75 3.32 27.95
CA PRO A 433 7.46 3.70 28.56
C PRO A 433 6.45 4.23 27.53
N VAL A 434 6.93 5.01 26.54
CA VAL A 434 6.12 5.51 25.42
C VAL A 434 5.53 4.38 24.60
N GLN A 435 6.33 3.35 24.32
CA GLN A 435 5.91 2.17 23.56
C GLN A 435 4.81 1.40 24.28
N VAL A 436 4.98 1.19 25.58
CA VAL A 436 4.01 0.48 26.41
C VAL A 436 2.70 1.26 26.53
N ALA A 437 2.79 2.59 26.67
CA ALA A 437 1.61 3.43 26.72
C ALA A 437 0.88 3.48 25.36
N LEU A 438 1.59 3.54 24.24
CA LEU A 438 0.97 3.46 22.90
C LEU A 438 0.26 2.12 22.68
N ALA A 439 0.82 1.02 23.17
CA ALA A 439 0.18 -0.30 23.15
C ALA A 439 -1.11 -0.31 23.99
N TRP A 440 -1.07 0.24 25.22
CA TRP A 440 -2.26 0.43 26.05
C TRP A 440 -3.33 1.26 25.34
N MET A 441 -2.91 2.28 24.59
CA MET A 441 -3.78 3.11 23.76
C MET A 441 -4.20 2.44 22.44
N ALA A 442 -4.27 1.11 22.42
CA ALA A 442 -4.66 0.29 21.26
C ALA A 442 -3.84 0.59 20.00
N ASP A 443 -2.53 0.79 20.15
CA ASP A 443 -1.62 1.18 19.07
C ASP A 443 -2.06 2.51 18.44
N LEU A 444 -2.21 3.55 19.26
CA LEU A 444 -2.71 4.86 18.84
C LEU A 444 -1.78 5.49 17.79
N ARG A 445 -2.38 6.00 16.72
CA ARG A 445 -1.71 6.73 15.63
C ARG A 445 -2.54 7.97 15.31
N THR A 446 -1.96 9.15 15.49
CA THR A 446 -2.63 10.45 15.27
C THR A 446 -2.18 11.06 13.93
N ASN A 447 -3.00 10.89 12.89
CA ASN A 447 -2.88 11.37 11.50
C ASN A 447 -1.65 10.93 10.64
N ARG A 448 -1.85 10.97 9.30
CA ARG A 448 -1.19 10.15 8.25
C ARG A 448 0.34 10.27 8.10
N TYR A 449 0.92 9.13 7.71
CA TYR A 449 2.20 8.88 7.03
C TYR A 449 3.31 9.92 7.26
N GLY A 450 4.14 9.67 8.27
CA GLY A 450 5.38 10.41 8.53
C GLY A 450 5.20 11.71 9.31
N GLN A 451 3.97 12.04 9.70
CA GLN A 451 3.63 13.18 10.56
C GLN A 451 2.97 12.77 11.89
N GLU A 452 3.06 11.51 12.30
CA GLU A 452 2.46 11.04 13.55
C GLU A 452 3.02 11.85 14.74
N LYS A 453 2.16 12.69 15.31
CA LYS A 453 2.44 13.46 16.52
C LYS A 453 1.24 13.25 17.43
N LEU A 454 1.44 12.58 18.56
CA LEU A 454 0.41 12.54 19.61
C LEU A 454 -0.04 13.96 19.94
N THR A 455 -1.28 14.09 20.42
CA THR A 455 -1.87 15.37 20.83
C THR A 455 -0.98 16.07 21.85
N LYS A 456 -1.01 17.40 21.90
CA LYS A 456 -0.32 18.19 22.93
C LYS A 456 -0.73 17.75 24.33
N GLU A 457 -2.00 17.42 24.53
CA GLU A 457 -2.52 16.88 25.80
C GLU A 457 -1.72 15.64 26.26
N LEU A 458 -1.61 14.61 25.42
CA LEU A 458 -0.89 13.38 25.76
C LEU A 458 0.62 13.62 25.92
N ARG A 459 1.21 14.45 25.06
CA ARG A 459 2.65 14.78 25.15
C ARG A 459 2.99 15.55 26.40
N ASN A 460 2.16 16.52 26.77
CA ASN A 460 2.39 17.34 27.97
C ASN A 460 2.16 16.53 29.25
N HIS A 461 1.18 15.61 29.26
CA HIS A 461 0.90 14.76 30.40
C HIS A 461 2.13 13.92 30.82
N TYR A 462 2.78 13.27 29.85
CA TYR A 462 3.94 12.41 30.13
C TYR A 462 5.31 13.07 29.87
N GLY A 463 5.35 14.30 29.34
CA GLY A 463 6.59 14.99 28.98
C GLY A 463 7.30 14.44 27.73
N TRP A 464 6.62 13.67 26.88
CA TRP A 464 7.23 13.00 25.73
C TRP A 464 7.56 13.92 24.55
N LYS A 465 8.72 13.68 23.95
CA LYS A 465 9.18 14.35 22.73
C LYS A 465 8.71 13.59 21.49
N VAL A 466 8.55 14.32 20.39
CA VAL A 466 8.13 13.74 19.09
C VAL A 466 9.06 12.61 18.63
N ASN A 467 10.36 12.72 18.87
CA ASN A 467 11.30 11.67 18.47
C ASN A 467 11.15 10.39 19.31
N GLU A 468 10.78 10.48 20.59
CA GLU A 468 10.53 9.31 21.45
C GLU A 468 9.29 8.56 20.97
N ILE A 469 8.25 9.29 20.57
CA ILE A 469 7.03 8.72 19.97
C ILE A 469 7.35 8.00 18.67
N LYS A 470 8.15 8.61 17.79
CA LYS A 470 8.57 7.98 16.53
C LYS A 470 9.32 6.67 16.76
N LEU A 471 10.26 6.66 17.71
CA LEU A 471 10.99 5.45 18.07
C LEU A 471 10.07 4.37 18.66
N ALA A 472 9.11 4.76 19.49
CA ALA A 472 8.14 3.86 20.08
C ALA A 472 7.18 3.25 19.04
N ILE A 473 6.76 4.03 18.04
CA ILE A 473 5.99 3.54 16.89
C ILE A 473 6.81 2.52 16.11
N SER A 474 8.05 2.84 15.74
CA SER A 474 8.92 1.90 15.02
C SER A 474 9.17 0.61 15.82
N ALA A 475 9.25 0.70 17.15
CA ALA A 475 9.36 -0.46 18.03
C ALA A 475 8.08 -1.32 18.01
N LEU A 476 6.89 -0.71 18.14
CA LEU A 476 5.61 -1.43 18.04
C LEU A 476 5.41 -2.07 16.67
N ASP A 477 5.80 -1.40 15.60
CA ASP A 477 5.72 -1.95 14.25
C ASP A 477 6.66 -3.17 14.09
N GLY A 478 7.75 -3.23 14.86
CA GLY A 478 8.66 -4.38 14.90
C GLY A 478 8.17 -5.56 15.72
N GLU A 479 7.36 -5.31 16.75
CA GLU A 479 6.72 -6.35 17.54
C GLU A 479 5.43 -6.85 16.91
N SER A 480 4.74 -5.94 16.23
CA SER A 480 3.62 -6.23 15.36
C SER A 480 2.50 -6.95 16.12
N LEU A 481 2.10 -6.31 17.23
CA LEU A 481 1.18 -6.86 18.24
C LEU A 481 -0.26 -6.97 17.71
N PRO A 482 -0.98 -8.08 17.96
CA PRO A 482 -2.38 -8.20 17.60
C PRO A 482 -3.25 -7.19 18.37
N LEU A 483 -4.18 -6.51 17.70
CA LEU A 483 -5.12 -5.60 18.37
C LEU A 483 -5.90 -6.26 19.53
N PRO A 484 -6.36 -7.53 19.45
CA PRO A 484 -7.02 -8.18 20.58
C PRO A 484 -6.12 -8.37 21.81
N LEU A 485 -4.81 -8.45 21.63
CA LEU A 485 -3.86 -8.46 22.75
C LEU A 485 -3.89 -7.11 23.48
N LEU A 486 -3.91 -6.01 22.73
CA LEU A 486 -3.95 -4.65 23.28
C LEU A 486 -5.25 -4.33 24.02
N ALA A 487 -6.34 -5.02 23.66
CA ALA A 487 -7.65 -4.90 24.33
C ALA A 487 -7.86 -5.93 25.46
N SER A 488 -6.93 -6.87 25.68
CA SER A 488 -7.12 -7.98 26.61
C SER A 488 -7.38 -7.55 28.07
N GLY A 489 -6.92 -6.36 28.46
CA GLY A 489 -7.19 -5.79 29.78
C GLY A 489 -8.66 -5.53 30.08
N LEU A 490 -9.47 -5.31 29.02
CA LEU A 490 -10.86 -4.91 29.10
C LEU A 490 -11.85 -6.08 29.03
N LEU A 491 -11.38 -7.28 28.65
CA LEU A 491 -12.24 -8.40 28.26
C LEU A 491 -13.34 -8.71 29.31
N ASP A 492 -12.97 -8.74 30.59
CA ASP A 492 -13.89 -9.05 31.69
C ASP A 492 -14.44 -7.81 32.41
N ASP A 493 -13.76 -6.67 32.27
CA ASP A 493 -13.96 -5.50 33.15
C ASP A 493 -13.81 -4.14 32.44
N PRO A 494 -14.72 -3.81 31.50
CA PRO A 494 -14.61 -2.62 30.66
C PRO A 494 -14.68 -1.28 31.43
N ASP A 495 -15.64 -1.12 32.33
CA ASP A 495 -15.80 0.07 33.19
C ASP A 495 -14.68 0.20 34.21
N GLY A 496 -14.15 -0.91 34.73
CA GLY A 496 -12.97 -0.87 35.60
C GLY A 496 -11.73 -0.36 34.86
N ALA A 497 -11.53 -0.78 33.61
CA ALA A 497 -10.42 -0.32 32.77
C ALA A 497 -10.52 1.17 32.39
N ILE A 498 -11.73 1.71 32.25
CA ILE A 498 -11.98 3.14 32.05
C ILE A 498 -11.88 3.92 33.37
N GLY A 499 -12.27 3.31 34.48
CA GLY A 499 -12.38 3.93 35.80
C GLY A 499 -11.23 3.62 36.75
N SER A 500 -11.58 3.21 37.97
CA SER A 500 -10.64 3.09 39.09
C SER A 500 -9.68 1.90 39.00
N ARG A 501 -10.02 0.86 38.22
CA ARG A 501 -9.22 -0.38 38.07
C ARG A 501 -8.37 -0.42 36.79
N LYS A 502 -8.11 0.74 36.19
CA LYS A 502 -7.28 0.86 34.98
C LYS A 502 -5.88 0.23 35.12
N GLY A 503 -5.28 0.29 36.32
CA GLY A 503 -3.98 -0.34 36.60
C GLY A 503 -4.01 -1.86 36.50
N GLU A 504 -5.05 -2.52 37.04
CA GLU A 504 -5.22 -3.98 36.93
C GLU A 504 -5.49 -4.43 35.49
N ALA A 505 -6.29 -3.64 34.75
CA ALA A 505 -6.56 -3.90 33.34
C ALA A 505 -5.29 -3.76 32.49
N PHE A 506 -4.48 -2.75 32.77
CA PHE A 506 -3.17 -2.58 32.16
C PHE A 506 -2.25 -3.78 32.46
N ASP A 507 -2.15 -4.24 33.70
CA ASP A 507 -1.32 -5.38 34.07
C ASP A 507 -1.74 -6.68 33.36
N ARG A 508 -3.05 -6.90 33.14
CA ARG A 508 -3.56 -8.01 32.31
C ARG A 508 -3.07 -7.93 30.86
N MET A 509 -3.09 -6.73 30.26
CA MET A 509 -2.52 -6.50 28.93
C MET A 509 -1.02 -6.79 28.89
N ILE A 510 -0.26 -6.35 29.90
CA ILE A 510 1.18 -6.63 30.01
C ILE A 510 1.45 -8.13 30.17
N ALA A 511 0.63 -8.86 30.94
CA ALA A 511 0.75 -10.31 31.06
C ALA A 511 0.49 -11.01 29.71
N ALA A 512 -0.54 -10.58 28.96
CA ALA A 512 -0.81 -11.08 27.62
C ALA A 512 0.35 -10.79 26.64
N TRP A 513 0.96 -9.61 26.74
CA TRP A 513 2.14 -9.24 25.96
C TRP A 513 3.35 -10.12 26.28
N LYS A 514 3.66 -10.33 27.57
CA LYS A 514 4.75 -11.23 27.99
C LYS A 514 4.54 -12.65 27.45
N LYS A 515 3.31 -13.17 27.52
CA LYS A 515 2.95 -14.49 26.96
C LYS A 515 3.13 -14.52 25.44
N PHE A 516 2.72 -13.48 24.73
CA PHE A 516 2.89 -13.38 23.27
C PHE A 516 4.37 -13.45 22.88
N ARG A 517 5.24 -12.72 23.57
CA ARG A 517 6.70 -12.75 23.31
C ARG A 517 7.35 -14.09 23.62
N GLN A 518 6.81 -14.89 24.53
CA GLN A 518 7.32 -16.25 24.77
C GLN A 518 7.10 -17.17 23.56
N SER A 519 6.12 -16.88 22.72
CA SER A 519 5.76 -17.69 21.56
C SER A 519 6.38 -17.23 20.23
N ARG A 520 7.10 -16.10 20.22
CA ARG A 520 7.51 -15.43 18.98
C ARG A 520 8.85 -14.71 19.12
N VAL A 521 9.62 -14.67 18.04
CA VAL A 521 10.79 -13.80 17.94
C VAL A 521 10.35 -12.34 17.94
N THR A 522 11.09 -11.50 18.64
CA THR A 522 10.97 -10.04 18.55
C THR A 522 12.23 -9.45 17.94
N LEU A 523 12.07 -8.44 17.09
CA LEU A 523 13.19 -7.69 16.53
C LEU A 523 13.42 -6.40 17.32
N SER A 524 14.67 -5.98 17.43
CA SER A 524 14.98 -4.64 17.94
C SER A 524 14.36 -3.55 17.04
N PRO A 525 14.04 -2.36 17.56
CA PRO A 525 13.47 -1.28 16.73
C PRO A 525 14.35 -0.92 15.53
N HIS A 526 15.67 -1.01 15.68
CA HIS A 526 16.63 -0.77 14.61
C HIS A 526 16.52 -1.83 13.50
N ALA A 527 16.48 -3.12 13.87
CA ALA A 527 16.33 -4.21 12.91
C ALA A 527 14.94 -4.18 12.25
N ALA A 528 13.88 -3.88 12.99
CA ALA A 528 12.52 -3.87 12.47
C ALA A 528 12.21 -2.74 11.48
N ALA A 529 12.73 -1.54 11.74
CA ALA A 529 12.38 -0.34 10.97
C ALA A 529 12.80 -0.42 9.50
N GLN A 530 13.93 -1.07 9.20
CA GLN A 530 14.43 -1.14 7.82
C GLN A 530 13.81 -2.27 7.00
N LEU A 531 13.21 -3.28 7.66
CA LEU A 531 12.61 -4.43 6.95
C LEU A 531 11.49 -4.03 5.99
N GLU A 532 10.80 -2.90 6.20
CA GLU A 532 9.76 -2.45 5.27
C GLU A 532 10.31 -2.00 3.90
N HIS A 533 11.62 -1.78 3.86
CA HIS A 533 12.36 -1.35 2.68
C HIS A 533 13.22 -2.47 2.08
N VAL A 534 13.16 -3.69 2.63
CA VAL A 534 13.71 -4.87 1.96
C VAL A 534 12.88 -5.11 0.69
N GLY A 535 13.57 -5.37 -0.43
CA GLY A 535 12.94 -5.41 -1.75
C GLY A 535 12.71 -4.03 -2.38
N TYR A 536 12.39 -4.00 -3.67
CA TYR A 536 12.11 -2.78 -4.43
C TYR A 536 10.64 -2.72 -4.88
N GLY A 537 10.04 -1.53 -4.86
CA GLY A 537 8.72 -1.31 -5.48
C GLY A 537 7.51 -1.59 -4.59
N TYR A 538 6.39 -1.91 -5.22
CA TYR A 538 5.10 -2.20 -4.58
C TYR A 538 4.60 -3.58 -5.06
N PRO A 539 4.11 -4.47 -4.19
CA PRO A 539 3.89 -4.28 -2.75
C PRO A 539 5.20 -4.31 -1.94
N ARG A 540 5.21 -3.63 -0.78
CA ARG A 540 6.35 -3.67 0.14
C ARG A 540 6.43 -5.03 0.85
N PHE A 541 7.64 -5.38 1.29
CA PHE A 541 7.90 -6.58 2.09
C PHE A 541 7.00 -6.67 3.33
N ASN A 542 6.35 -7.83 3.49
CA ASN A 542 5.42 -8.09 4.58
C ASN A 542 6.18 -8.56 5.83
N ARG A 543 6.59 -7.57 6.63
CA ARG A 543 7.34 -7.76 7.89
C ARG A 543 6.68 -8.73 8.87
N GLN A 544 5.36 -8.64 9.03
CA GLN A 544 4.61 -9.49 9.96
C GLN A 544 4.72 -10.96 9.54
N ALA A 545 4.47 -11.25 8.27
CA ALA A 545 4.58 -12.58 7.71
C ALA A 545 6.01 -13.13 7.80
N PHE A 546 7.03 -12.28 7.59
CA PHE A 546 8.42 -12.67 7.81
C PHE A 546 8.73 -13.02 9.26
N VAL A 547 8.31 -12.22 10.24
CA VAL A 547 8.56 -12.51 11.66
C VAL A 547 7.79 -13.74 12.12
N ASP A 548 6.56 -13.99 11.61
CA ASP A 548 5.83 -15.25 11.84
C ASP A 548 6.60 -16.44 11.29
N LEU A 549 7.10 -16.32 10.06
CA LEU A 549 7.90 -17.34 9.39
C LEU A 549 9.24 -17.60 10.11
N LEU A 550 9.93 -16.56 10.57
CA LEU A 550 11.17 -16.68 11.36
C LEU A 550 10.90 -17.31 12.74
N SER A 551 9.75 -17.01 13.34
CA SER A 551 9.38 -17.52 14.66
C SER A 551 8.96 -18.97 14.62
N ASP A 552 8.13 -19.37 13.67
CA ASP A 552 7.68 -20.74 13.49
C ASP A 552 7.48 -21.05 12.00
N PRO A 553 8.55 -21.52 11.31
CA PRO A 553 8.45 -21.80 9.88
C PRO A 553 7.31 -22.75 9.51
N LYS A 554 7.03 -23.75 10.37
CA LYS A 554 6.01 -24.77 10.13
C LYS A 554 4.60 -24.28 10.48
N GLY A 555 4.45 -23.54 11.57
CA GLY A 555 3.17 -22.96 11.99
C GLY A 555 2.75 -21.71 11.21
N SER A 556 3.66 -21.09 10.46
CA SER A 556 3.37 -19.89 9.66
C SER A 556 2.34 -20.10 8.55
N GLY A 557 2.14 -21.35 8.13
CA GLY A 557 1.35 -21.70 6.94
C GLY A 557 2.01 -21.31 5.61
N ILE A 558 3.04 -20.45 5.59
CA ILE A 558 3.69 -19.99 4.34
C ILE A 558 4.39 -21.16 3.65
N LEU A 559 5.06 -22.03 4.40
CA LEU A 559 5.79 -23.21 3.89
C LEU A 559 4.93 -24.48 3.82
N ASP A 560 3.60 -24.37 3.77
CA ASP A 560 2.73 -25.52 3.59
C ASP A 560 2.85 -26.13 2.19
N LYS A 561 2.63 -27.45 2.13
CA LYS A 561 2.52 -28.18 0.85
C LYS A 561 1.21 -27.79 0.17
N ARG A 562 1.31 -27.39 -1.09
CA ARG A 562 0.16 -26.94 -1.89
C ARG A 562 0.07 -27.71 -3.18
N LYS A 563 -1.16 -27.93 -3.62
CA LYS A 563 -1.45 -28.34 -5.00
C LYS A 563 -1.73 -27.09 -5.81
N THR A 564 -1.03 -26.94 -6.93
CA THR A 564 -1.27 -25.88 -7.92
C THR A 564 -2.13 -26.44 -9.04
N THR A 565 -3.22 -25.77 -9.35
CA THR A 565 -4.10 -26.08 -10.48
C THR A 565 -4.37 -24.83 -11.28
N PHE A 566 -4.53 -24.97 -12.60
CA PHE A 566 -4.88 -23.86 -13.46
C PHE A 566 -6.38 -23.92 -13.76
N HIS A 567 -7.06 -22.81 -13.54
CA HIS A 567 -8.50 -22.72 -13.73
C HIS A 567 -8.86 -21.62 -14.72
N TYR A 568 -9.84 -21.92 -15.57
CA TYR A 568 -10.43 -20.98 -16.49
C TYR A 568 -11.60 -20.24 -15.82
N ALA A 569 -11.42 -18.96 -15.49
CA ALA A 569 -12.48 -18.15 -14.90
C ALA A 569 -13.41 -17.58 -15.99
N ASN A 570 -14.68 -17.96 -15.95
CA ASN A 570 -15.72 -17.49 -16.87
C ASN A 570 -16.28 -16.10 -16.47
N ASP A 571 -15.67 -15.45 -15.48
CA ASP A 571 -16.33 -14.47 -14.60
C ASP A 571 -16.29 -13.03 -15.14
N SER A 572 -15.64 -12.80 -16.29
CA SER A 572 -15.63 -11.47 -16.90
C SER A 572 -15.18 -11.51 -18.36
N LYS A 573 -16.12 -11.33 -19.30
CA LYS A 573 -15.78 -11.00 -20.70
C LYS A 573 -15.11 -9.63 -20.85
N ARG A 574 -15.17 -8.77 -19.82
CA ARG A 574 -14.79 -7.35 -19.86
C ARG A 574 -13.33 -7.05 -19.50
N HIS A 575 -12.66 -7.96 -18.79
CA HIS A 575 -11.27 -7.83 -18.34
C HIS A 575 -10.56 -9.16 -18.55
N GLN A 576 -10.01 -9.39 -19.72
CA GLN A 576 -9.53 -10.72 -20.12
C GLN A 576 -8.28 -11.21 -19.34
N GLN A 577 -7.70 -10.44 -18.42
CA GLN A 577 -6.46 -10.76 -17.68
C GLN A 577 -6.58 -11.91 -16.65
N HIS A 578 -7.81 -12.23 -16.22
CA HIS A 578 -8.10 -13.30 -15.27
C HIS A 578 -8.93 -14.41 -15.92
N LEU A 579 -8.84 -14.58 -17.24
CA LEU A 579 -9.47 -15.73 -17.89
C LEU A 579 -8.80 -17.03 -17.47
N LEU A 580 -7.57 -16.96 -16.97
CA LEU A 580 -6.79 -18.10 -16.55
C LEU A 580 -5.97 -17.70 -15.32
N ASP A 581 -6.16 -18.40 -14.21
CA ASP A 581 -5.45 -18.16 -12.96
C ASP A 581 -4.88 -19.47 -12.38
N ALA A 582 -3.84 -19.32 -11.55
CA ALA A 582 -3.27 -20.42 -10.79
C ALA A 582 -3.85 -20.43 -9.37
N GLN A 583 -4.52 -21.52 -9.01
CA GLN A 583 -5.11 -21.72 -7.70
C GLN A 583 -4.23 -22.63 -6.85
N TYR A 584 -4.08 -22.27 -5.58
CA TYR A 584 -3.36 -23.04 -4.58
C TYR A 584 -4.34 -23.69 -3.60
N SER A 585 -4.17 -24.98 -3.33
CA SER A 585 -4.93 -25.70 -2.29
C SER A 585 -3.98 -26.38 -1.30
N PRO A 586 -4.00 -26.00 -0.01
CA PRO A 586 -4.73 -24.86 0.56
C PRO A 586 -4.20 -23.51 0.06
N GLU A 587 -5.05 -22.48 0.12
CA GLU A 587 -4.67 -21.11 -0.23
C GLU A 587 -3.55 -20.59 0.70
N PRO A 588 -2.60 -19.79 0.21
CA PRO A 588 -1.60 -19.19 1.09
C PRO A 588 -2.22 -18.18 2.08
N PRO A 589 -1.67 -18.08 3.31
CA PRO A 589 -2.19 -17.14 4.30
C PRO A 589 -1.93 -15.67 3.92
N VAL A 590 -0.95 -15.42 3.03
CA VAL A 590 -0.51 -14.09 2.59
C VAL A 590 0.04 -14.10 1.16
N ASN A 591 0.38 -12.90 0.67
CA ASN A 591 1.09 -12.55 -0.55
C ASN A 591 2.39 -13.34 -0.62
N LEU A 592 2.52 -14.50 -1.26
CA LEU A 592 3.82 -15.17 -1.30
C LEU A 592 4.90 -14.26 -1.93
N GLU A 593 4.55 -13.44 -2.93
CA GLU A 593 5.42 -12.41 -3.52
C GLU A 593 5.82 -11.32 -2.53
N SER A 594 4.98 -11.03 -1.54
CA SER A 594 5.30 -10.02 -0.51
C SER A 594 6.29 -10.50 0.56
N VAL A 595 6.76 -11.75 0.49
CA VAL A 595 7.64 -12.35 1.51
C VAL A 595 8.77 -13.15 0.89
N LEU A 596 8.48 -14.13 0.03
CA LEU A 596 9.44 -15.14 -0.38
C LEU A 596 10.56 -14.60 -1.29
N PRO A 597 10.29 -13.78 -2.33
CA PRO A 597 11.35 -13.25 -3.19
C PRO A 597 12.45 -12.51 -2.41
N ASP A 598 12.06 -11.72 -1.41
CA ASP A 598 13.00 -10.95 -0.59
C ASP A 598 13.39 -11.64 0.73
N LEU A 599 12.99 -12.90 0.94
CA LEU A 599 13.23 -13.61 2.20
C LEU A 599 14.72 -13.73 2.52
N PHE A 600 15.54 -14.00 1.52
CA PHE A 600 16.98 -14.11 1.71
C PHE A 600 17.62 -12.78 2.13
N ASP A 601 17.12 -11.68 1.59
CA ASP A 601 17.58 -10.33 1.93
C ASP A 601 17.14 -9.96 3.35
N ALA A 602 15.91 -10.31 3.74
CA ALA A 602 15.46 -10.15 5.11
C ALA A 602 16.28 -10.97 6.12
N ILE A 603 16.67 -12.21 5.77
CA ILE A 603 17.59 -13.04 6.58
C ILE A 603 18.95 -12.36 6.71
N GLY A 604 19.53 -11.90 5.61
CA GLY A 604 20.81 -11.18 5.60
C GLY A 604 20.75 -9.92 6.47
N TRP A 605 19.67 -9.15 6.36
CA TRP A 605 19.42 -7.98 7.20
C TRP A 605 19.30 -8.32 8.69
N VAL A 606 18.56 -9.37 9.07
CA VAL A 606 18.48 -9.78 10.48
C VAL A 606 19.85 -10.20 11.01
N ASN A 607 20.64 -10.97 10.25
CA ASN A 607 22.01 -11.33 10.63
C ASN A 607 22.89 -10.09 10.82
N TYR A 608 22.74 -9.10 9.94
CA TYR A 608 23.47 -7.83 9.98
C TYR A 608 23.06 -6.96 11.18
N ALA A 609 21.76 -6.75 11.37
CA ALA A 609 21.24 -5.77 12.34
C ALA A 609 21.21 -6.28 13.79
N THR A 610 21.64 -7.51 14.06
CA THR A 610 21.58 -8.13 15.39
C THR A 610 22.92 -8.77 15.81
N PRO A 611 23.32 -8.65 17.09
CA PRO A 611 24.52 -9.30 17.60
C PRO A 611 24.33 -10.82 17.72
N PHE A 612 25.43 -11.55 17.90
CA PHE A 612 25.37 -12.96 18.29
C PHE A 612 24.53 -13.14 19.57
N GLY A 613 23.83 -14.25 19.66
CA GLY A 613 22.95 -14.55 20.79
C GLY A 613 21.54 -13.96 20.71
N ASP A 614 21.28 -13.00 19.80
CA ASP A 614 19.94 -12.42 19.63
C ASP A 614 18.91 -13.51 19.27
N PRO A 615 17.71 -13.51 19.90
CA PRO A 615 16.68 -14.53 19.62
C PRO A 615 16.30 -14.64 18.14
N ALA A 616 16.29 -13.54 17.38
CA ALA A 616 15.99 -13.56 15.96
C ALA A 616 17.11 -14.24 15.17
N ARG A 617 18.35 -13.92 15.51
CA ARG A 617 19.55 -14.48 14.88
C ARG A 617 19.64 -15.99 15.07
N ARG A 618 19.27 -16.50 16.26
CA ARG A 618 19.22 -17.94 16.58
C ARG A 618 18.23 -18.73 15.70
N ARG A 619 17.22 -18.09 15.11
CA ARG A 619 16.22 -18.75 14.25
C ARG A 619 16.58 -18.80 12.77
N ILE A 620 17.64 -18.10 12.34
CA ILE A 620 18.06 -18.03 10.94
C ILE A 620 18.35 -19.42 10.36
N ALA A 621 19.13 -20.24 11.08
CA ALA A 621 19.51 -21.56 10.60
C ALA A 621 18.29 -22.50 10.42
N ASP A 622 17.35 -22.47 11.35
CA ASP A 622 16.11 -23.25 11.28
C ASP A 622 15.21 -22.80 10.12
N LEU A 623 15.11 -21.48 9.90
CA LEU A 623 14.37 -20.90 8.78
C LEU A 623 14.96 -21.29 7.43
N ILE A 624 16.29 -21.19 7.26
CA ILE A 624 16.98 -21.61 6.02
C ILE A 624 16.69 -23.09 5.76
N LYS A 625 16.85 -23.95 6.77
CA LYS A 625 16.62 -25.40 6.65
C LYS A 625 15.17 -25.74 6.30
N ALA A 626 14.20 -25.12 6.98
CA ALA A 626 12.79 -25.35 6.72
C ALA A 626 12.40 -24.92 5.29
N THR A 627 12.91 -23.77 4.85
CA THR A 627 12.64 -23.25 3.52
C THR A 627 13.27 -24.12 2.44
N ARG A 628 14.53 -24.56 2.61
CA ARG A 628 15.18 -25.52 1.70
C ARG A 628 14.39 -26.82 1.56
N ALA A 629 13.95 -27.39 2.68
CA ALA A 629 13.14 -28.61 2.68
C ALA A 629 11.81 -28.43 1.93
N TRP A 630 11.18 -27.25 2.05
CA TRP A 630 9.98 -26.91 1.30
C TRP A 630 10.24 -26.73 -0.19
N LEU A 631 11.35 -26.08 -0.57
CA LEU A 631 11.77 -25.91 -1.97
C LEU A 631 12.14 -27.24 -2.65
N ASP A 632 12.67 -28.20 -1.89
CA ASP A 632 13.04 -29.51 -2.40
C ASP A 632 11.84 -30.46 -2.56
N ALA A 633 10.67 -30.12 -2.00
CA ALA A 633 9.46 -30.91 -2.18
C ALA A 633 9.03 -30.90 -3.66
N PRO A 634 8.84 -32.06 -4.31
CA PRO A 634 8.50 -32.15 -5.74
C PRO A 634 7.17 -31.48 -6.12
N THR A 635 6.27 -31.32 -5.15
CA THR A 635 4.94 -30.72 -5.31
C THR A 635 4.97 -29.20 -5.24
N THR A 636 6.05 -28.60 -4.74
CA THR A 636 6.16 -27.15 -4.63
C THR A 636 6.33 -26.53 -6.02
N THR A 637 5.53 -25.52 -6.32
CA THR A 637 5.65 -24.73 -7.55
C THR A 637 5.58 -23.25 -7.23
N LEU A 638 6.36 -22.44 -7.94
CA LEU A 638 6.45 -20.98 -7.77
C LEU A 638 6.20 -20.27 -9.11
N PRO A 639 5.53 -19.11 -9.11
CA PRO A 639 5.25 -18.38 -10.35
C PRO A 639 6.53 -17.75 -10.92
N PHE A 640 6.55 -17.54 -12.23
CA PHE A 640 7.56 -16.74 -12.93
C PHE A 640 7.00 -16.25 -14.27
N GLY A 641 7.65 -15.24 -14.87
CA GLY A 641 7.23 -14.69 -16.14
C GLY A 641 5.92 -13.91 -16.04
N ALA A 642 5.61 -13.20 -17.12
CA ALA A 642 4.48 -12.31 -17.16
C ALA A 642 3.17 -13.04 -17.53
N GLU A 643 2.07 -12.34 -17.31
CA GLU A 643 0.73 -12.92 -17.35
C GLU A 643 0.07 -12.95 -18.74
N ARG A 644 0.73 -12.44 -19.78
CA ARG A 644 0.18 -12.35 -21.15
C ARG A 644 1.09 -12.96 -22.18
N THR A 645 0.52 -13.38 -23.31
CA THR A 645 1.26 -13.94 -24.45
C THR A 645 1.52 -12.92 -25.57
N GLN A 646 1.08 -11.67 -25.40
CA GLN A 646 1.35 -10.58 -26.34
C GLN A 646 1.40 -9.21 -25.65
N ARG A 647 2.22 -8.29 -26.20
CA ARG A 647 2.50 -6.96 -25.64
C ARG A 647 1.30 -5.99 -25.68
N ASP A 648 0.62 -5.89 -26.81
CA ASP A 648 -0.45 -4.91 -27.04
C ASP A 648 -1.85 -5.53 -26.91
N TRP A 649 -2.42 -5.52 -25.72
CA TRP A 649 -3.71 -6.17 -25.46
C TRP A 649 -4.93 -5.22 -25.33
N TYR A 650 -4.74 -3.91 -25.51
CA TYR A 650 -5.89 -2.98 -25.45
C TYR A 650 -6.68 -2.99 -26.78
N GLY A 651 -7.87 -3.62 -26.80
CA GLY A 651 -8.88 -3.50 -27.87
C GLY A 651 -9.25 -4.79 -28.61
N ASP A 652 -10.07 -4.68 -29.67
CA ASP A 652 -10.62 -5.78 -30.49
C ASP A 652 -9.58 -6.49 -31.39
N LYS A 653 -8.32 -6.60 -30.96
CA LYS A 653 -7.27 -7.27 -31.73
C LYS A 653 -7.50 -8.79 -31.75
N LYS A 654 -7.44 -9.38 -32.94
CA LYS A 654 -7.53 -10.84 -33.13
C LYS A 654 -6.31 -11.51 -32.48
N VAL A 655 -6.56 -12.45 -31.58
CA VAL A 655 -5.52 -13.27 -30.92
C VAL A 655 -5.18 -14.44 -31.82
N ASP A 656 -3.89 -14.64 -32.13
CA ASP A 656 -3.41 -15.84 -32.82
C ASP A 656 -3.20 -16.98 -31.82
N VAL A 657 -4.29 -17.72 -31.54
CA VAL A 657 -4.29 -18.81 -30.56
C VAL A 657 -3.35 -19.93 -31.01
N ASP A 658 -3.47 -20.40 -32.25
CA ASP A 658 -2.72 -21.55 -32.75
C ASP A 658 -1.22 -21.24 -32.85
N GLY A 659 -0.86 -20.06 -33.37
CA GLY A 659 0.53 -19.61 -33.41
C GLY A 659 1.16 -19.44 -32.02
N THR A 660 0.40 -18.92 -31.07
CA THR A 660 0.84 -18.82 -29.66
C THR A 660 1.06 -20.20 -29.06
N VAL A 661 0.11 -21.13 -29.21
CA VAL A 661 0.20 -22.49 -28.67
C VAL A 661 1.37 -23.27 -29.28
N ASP A 662 1.60 -23.13 -30.58
CA ASP A 662 2.74 -23.73 -31.28
C ASP A 662 4.08 -23.17 -30.77
N GLN A 663 4.17 -21.84 -30.55
CA GLN A 663 5.36 -21.20 -29.99
C GLN A 663 5.70 -21.75 -28.60
N PHE A 664 4.72 -21.84 -27.70
CA PHE A 664 4.93 -22.42 -26.36
C PHE A 664 5.26 -23.91 -26.41
N SER A 665 4.62 -24.66 -27.33
CA SER A 665 4.89 -26.09 -27.54
C SER A 665 6.33 -26.37 -27.98
N LYS A 666 6.86 -25.52 -28.86
CA LYS A 666 8.24 -25.60 -29.36
C LYS A 666 9.27 -25.18 -28.32
N LEU A 667 8.99 -24.12 -27.56
CA LEU A 667 9.97 -23.54 -26.64
C LEU A 667 10.01 -24.26 -25.28
N ILE A 668 8.87 -24.72 -24.76
CA ILE A 668 8.76 -25.22 -23.39
C ILE A 668 8.40 -26.71 -23.36
N ALA A 669 7.17 -27.05 -23.74
CA ALA A 669 6.65 -28.43 -23.77
C ALA A 669 5.34 -28.48 -24.57
N PRO A 670 4.99 -29.62 -25.18
CA PRO A 670 3.73 -29.79 -25.91
C PRO A 670 2.51 -29.33 -25.10
N CYS A 671 1.79 -28.34 -25.64
CA CYS A 671 0.59 -27.80 -25.03
C CYS A 671 -0.61 -28.73 -25.26
N LYS A 672 -1.18 -29.26 -24.18
CA LYS A 672 -2.33 -30.17 -24.20
C LYS A 672 -3.61 -29.41 -23.90
N ARG A 673 -4.55 -29.42 -24.84
CA ARG A 673 -5.85 -28.79 -24.67
C ARG A 673 -6.69 -29.51 -23.61
N GLN A 674 -7.23 -28.76 -22.67
CA GLN A 674 -8.10 -29.24 -21.61
C GLN A 674 -9.58 -29.09 -21.98
N LYS A 675 -10.47 -29.66 -21.14
CA LYS A 675 -11.92 -29.63 -21.35
C LYS A 675 -12.48 -28.20 -21.45
N ASP A 676 -11.94 -27.28 -20.65
CA ASP A 676 -12.38 -25.88 -20.58
C ASP A 676 -11.78 -25.00 -21.69
N GLY A 677 -11.00 -25.60 -22.60
CA GLY A 677 -10.46 -24.93 -23.78
C GLY A 677 -9.12 -24.23 -23.57
N HIS A 678 -8.63 -24.11 -22.34
CA HIS A 678 -7.23 -23.74 -22.07
C HIS A 678 -6.28 -24.89 -22.42
N TYR A 679 -5.00 -24.56 -22.50
CA TYR A 679 -3.92 -25.51 -22.77
C TYR A 679 -3.03 -25.59 -21.55
N GLU A 680 -2.55 -26.79 -21.23
CA GLU A 680 -1.55 -27.00 -20.17
C GLU A 680 -0.27 -27.56 -20.75
N LEU A 681 0.86 -27.16 -20.19
CA LEU A 681 2.19 -27.65 -20.56
C LEU A 681 2.95 -28.05 -19.30
N ASP A 682 3.84 -29.02 -19.44
CA ASP A 682 4.73 -29.48 -18.38
C ASP A 682 5.96 -30.17 -18.98
N ASN A 683 7.16 -29.65 -18.71
CA ASN A 683 8.43 -30.29 -19.07
C ASN A 683 9.23 -30.80 -17.85
N GLY A 684 8.60 -30.84 -16.68
CA GLY A 684 9.25 -31.20 -15.41
C GLY A 684 9.80 -29.99 -14.66
N LEU A 685 10.55 -29.09 -15.32
CA LEU A 685 11.02 -27.85 -14.70
C LEU A 685 9.91 -26.78 -14.69
N ILE A 686 9.33 -26.53 -15.86
CA ILE A 686 8.27 -25.55 -16.10
C ILE A 686 6.94 -26.30 -16.25
N LEU A 687 5.92 -25.79 -15.59
CA LEU A 687 4.52 -26.13 -15.81
C LEU A 687 3.73 -24.85 -15.99
N GLY A 688 2.63 -24.91 -16.72
CA GLY A 688 1.84 -23.70 -16.95
C GLY A 688 0.59 -23.97 -17.72
N ALA A 689 -0.21 -22.92 -17.84
CA ALA A 689 -1.40 -22.93 -18.66
C ALA A 689 -1.47 -21.71 -19.58
N LEU A 690 -2.18 -21.87 -20.68
CA LEU A 690 -2.44 -20.85 -21.68
C LEU A 690 -3.91 -20.79 -22.04
N PHE A 691 -4.44 -19.57 -22.06
CA PHE A 691 -5.68 -19.23 -22.72
C PHE A 691 -5.43 -17.91 -23.45
N PRO A 692 -4.81 -17.95 -24.65
CA PRO A 692 -4.30 -16.74 -25.27
C PRO A 692 -5.35 -15.62 -25.33
N PRO A 693 -4.96 -14.40 -24.93
CA PRO A 693 -3.58 -13.97 -24.73
C PRO A 693 -3.11 -14.01 -23.28
N VAL A 694 -3.72 -14.84 -22.43
CA VAL A 694 -3.33 -15.00 -21.03
C VAL A 694 -2.51 -16.26 -20.87
N CYS A 695 -1.51 -16.20 -20.00
CA CYS A 695 -0.77 -17.37 -19.53
C CYS A 695 -0.51 -17.29 -18.03
N ARG A 696 -0.27 -18.45 -17.42
CA ARG A 696 0.25 -18.58 -16.05
C ARG A 696 1.37 -19.60 -16.10
N LEU A 697 2.59 -19.16 -15.78
CA LEU A 697 3.76 -20.02 -15.76
C LEU A 697 4.27 -20.21 -14.33
N HIS A 698 4.61 -21.44 -14.02
CA HIS A 698 5.20 -21.84 -12.76
C HIS A 698 6.42 -22.73 -13.03
N PHE A 699 7.33 -22.77 -12.07
CA PHE A 699 8.45 -23.72 -12.09
C PHE A 699 8.48 -24.56 -10.82
N ARG A 700 9.11 -25.73 -10.91
CA ARG A 700 9.38 -26.61 -9.76
C ARG A 700 10.74 -26.26 -9.15
N PRO A 701 10.80 -25.68 -7.94
CA PRO A 701 12.08 -25.30 -7.33
C PRO A 701 13.00 -26.50 -7.11
N SER A 702 12.44 -27.69 -6.88
CA SER A 702 13.19 -28.94 -6.79
C SER A 702 14.01 -29.28 -8.05
N LYS A 703 13.72 -28.65 -9.20
CA LYS A 703 14.40 -28.84 -10.50
C LYS A 703 15.31 -27.68 -10.91
N LEU A 704 15.20 -26.50 -10.29
CA LEU A 704 16.04 -25.32 -10.57
C LEU A 704 17.39 -25.40 -9.83
N LYS A 705 18.44 -25.97 -10.41
CA LYS A 705 19.71 -26.24 -9.70
C LYS A 705 20.84 -25.26 -10.03
N ASN A 706 20.81 -24.63 -11.19
CA ASN A 706 21.93 -23.80 -11.66
C ASN A 706 21.46 -22.69 -12.63
N GLU A 707 22.42 -21.91 -13.13
CA GLU A 707 22.17 -20.79 -14.05
C GLU A 707 21.59 -21.23 -15.41
N ASN A 708 21.84 -22.46 -15.88
CA ASN A 708 21.24 -22.94 -17.12
C ASN A 708 19.73 -23.17 -16.96
N ASP A 709 19.31 -23.69 -15.80
CA ASP A 709 17.90 -23.84 -15.47
C ASP A 709 17.23 -22.45 -15.36
N LEU A 710 17.92 -21.47 -14.76
CA LEU A 710 17.46 -20.07 -14.72
C LEU A 710 17.33 -19.47 -16.12
N ALA A 711 18.31 -19.70 -16.99
CA ALA A 711 18.28 -19.25 -18.38
C ALA A 711 17.12 -19.88 -19.16
N ALA A 712 16.75 -21.13 -18.86
CA ALA A 712 15.56 -21.76 -19.43
C ALA A 712 14.26 -21.07 -18.96
N LEU A 713 14.18 -20.65 -17.69
CA LEU A 713 13.06 -19.83 -17.20
C LEU A 713 13.04 -18.46 -17.90
N ALA A 714 14.18 -17.78 -18.02
CA ALA A 714 14.28 -16.50 -18.71
C ALA A 714 13.84 -16.58 -20.18
N ALA A 715 14.24 -17.65 -20.88
CA ALA A 715 13.84 -17.91 -22.26
C ALA A 715 12.32 -18.11 -22.39
N ALA A 716 11.71 -18.86 -21.47
CA ALA A 716 10.26 -19.01 -21.40
C ALA A 716 9.54 -17.70 -21.02
N GLY A 717 10.10 -16.92 -20.09
CA GLY A 717 9.58 -15.60 -19.71
C GLY A 717 9.59 -14.60 -20.87
N LYS A 718 10.58 -14.67 -21.77
CA LYS A 718 10.71 -13.78 -22.93
C LYS A 718 9.55 -13.85 -23.93
N ILE A 719 8.79 -14.95 -23.94
CA ILE A 719 7.59 -15.10 -24.77
C ILE A 719 6.30 -14.72 -24.02
N THR A 720 6.44 -14.15 -22.83
CA THR A 720 5.35 -13.57 -22.02
C THR A 720 5.52 -12.06 -21.89
N PHE A 721 4.44 -11.32 -21.60
CA PHE A 721 4.43 -9.86 -21.58
C PHE A 721 3.63 -9.25 -20.42
N GLY A 722 4.24 -8.27 -19.76
CA GLY A 722 3.64 -7.47 -18.69
C GLY A 722 3.18 -6.10 -19.20
N TYR A 723 3.03 -5.14 -18.28
CA TYR A 723 2.78 -3.74 -18.65
C TYR A 723 4.06 -3.02 -19.13
N GLU A 724 5.20 -3.35 -18.53
CA GLU A 724 6.46 -2.62 -18.70
C GLU A 724 7.45 -3.29 -19.67
N GLY A 725 7.24 -4.57 -20.01
CA GLY A 725 8.18 -5.33 -20.82
C GLY A 725 7.75 -6.77 -21.11
N ASP A 726 8.69 -7.58 -21.57
CA ASP A 726 8.54 -9.03 -21.58
C ASP A 726 8.85 -9.60 -20.18
N GLY A 727 8.41 -10.84 -19.92
CA GLY A 727 8.57 -11.48 -18.62
C GLY A 727 9.96 -12.10 -18.40
N SER A 728 10.97 -11.79 -19.22
CA SER A 728 12.30 -12.42 -19.08
C SER A 728 13.04 -12.01 -17.80
N THR A 729 12.65 -10.88 -17.19
CA THR A 729 13.20 -10.39 -15.91
C THR A 729 12.29 -10.68 -14.72
N GLU A 730 11.12 -11.29 -14.91
CA GLU A 730 10.18 -11.64 -13.84
C GLU A 730 10.56 -12.99 -13.23
N LEU A 731 11.74 -13.03 -12.61
CA LEU A 731 12.41 -14.24 -12.10
C LEU A 731 12.69 -14.20 -10.59
N ASP A 732 12.09 -13.26 -9.84
CA ASP A 732 12.45 -13.01 -8.44
C ASP A 732 12.34 -14.25 -7.55
N PHE A 733 11.33 -15.10 -7.77
CA PHE A 733 11.22 -16.40 -7.08
C PHE A 733 12.33 -17.38 -7.43
N ALA A 734 12.77 -17.41 -8.70
CA ALA A 734 13.86 -18.28 -9.13
C ALA A 734 15.20 -17.82 -8.55
N GLU A 735 15.45 -16.51 -8.52
CA GLU A 735 16.60 -15.90 -7.86
C GLU A 735 16.61 -16.19 -6.36
N PHE A 736 15.46 -16.07 -5.69
CA PHE A 736 15.30 -16.49 -4.29
C PHE A 736 15.69 -17.95 -4.06
N VAL A 737 15.26 -18.88 -4.92
CA VAL A 737 15.59 -20.31 -4.80
C VAL A 737 17.09 -20.54 -4.93
N LEU A 738 17.76 -19.87 -5.87
CA LEU A 738 19.21 -19.97 -6.04
C LEU A 738 19.95 -19.33 -4.87
N ALA A 739 19.48 -18.18 -4.37
CA ALA A 739 20.04 -17.52 -3.20
C ALA A 739 19.99 -18.42 -1.96
N MET A 740 18.86 -19.09 -1.72
CA MET A 740 18.70 -20.05 -0.62
C MET A 740 19.59 -21.30 -0.78
N ARG A 741 20.06 -21.61 -1.98
CA ARG A 741 21.00 -22.72 -2.27
C ARG A 741 22.45 -22.30 -2.41
N SER A 742 22.73 -21.01 -2.28
CA SER A 742 24.08 -20.46 -2.44
C SER A 742 24.99 -20.84 -1.27
N SER A 743 26.31 -20.77 -1.50
CA SER A 743 27.31 -20.89 -0.43
C SER A 743 27.16 -19.80 0.64
N VAL A 744 26.57 -18.64 0.30
CA VAL A 744 26.26 -17.60 1.27
C VAL A 744 25.20 -18.05 2.27
N ALA A 745 24.17 -18.77 1.80
CA ALA A 745 23.17 -19.37 2.67
C ALA A 745 23.79 -20.42 3.60
N ASP A 746 24.76 -21.21 3.12
CA ASP A 746 25.49 -22.18 3.95
C ASP A 746 26.31 -21.48 5.03
N GLN A 747 26.99 -20.37 4.69
CA GLN A 747 27.75 -19.57 5.66
C GLN A 747 26.83 -18.94 6.72
N LEU A 748 25.67 -18.41 6.32
CA LEU A 748 24.66 -17.88 7.24
C LEU A 748 24.09 -18.97 8.16
N GLU A 749 23.81 -20.15 7.64
CA GLU A 749 23.36 -21.29 8.44
C GLU A 749 24.43 -21.71 9.45
N GLN A 750 25.68 -21.84 9.01
CA GLN A 750 26.79 -22.30 9.84
C GLN A 750 27.13 -21.30 10.95
N ILE A 751 27.27 -20.01 10.62
CA ILE A 751 27.67 -19.00 11.59
C ILE A 751 26.62 -18.79 12.69
N ASN A 752 25.34 -18.91 12.34
CA ASN A 752 24.23 -18.73 13.28
C ASN A 752 23.85 -20.00 14.07
N ARG A 753 24.42 -21.16 13.70
CA ARG A 753 24.36 -22.39 14.52
C ARG A 753 25.53 -22.47 15.51
N SER A 754 26.59 -21.71 15.29
CA SER A 754 27.82 -21.78 16.06
C SER A 754 27.71 -21.02 17.38
N ASP A 755 28.10 -21.68 18.48
CA ASP A 755 28.24 -21.05 19.81
C ASP A 755 29.67 -20.47 20.02
N SER A 756 30.44 -20.29 18.94
CA SER A 756 31.85 -19.83 19.02
C SER A 756 32.00 -18.36 19.42
N TYR A 757 30.91 -17.59 19.41
CA TYR A 757 30.91 -16.17 19.75
C TYR A 757 30.03 -15.92 20.98
N PRO A 758 30.51 -15.17 21.98
CA PRO A 758 29.70 -14.81 23.14
C PRO A 758 28.45 -14.03 22.75
N ASP A 759 27.36 -14.23 23.49
CA ASP A 759 26.13 -13.45 23.37
C ASP A 759 26.42 -11.94 23.50
N GLY A 760 25.82 -11.13 22.64
CA GLY A 760 26.04 -9.68 22.56
C GLY A 760 27.22 -9.25 21.69
N THR A 761 28.05 -10.18 21.20
CA THR A 761 29.17 -9.86 20.30
C THR A 761 28.66 -9.40 18.93
N TRP A 762 29.19 -8.29 18.43
CA TRP A 762 28.88 -7.81 17.08
C TRP A 762 29.85 -8.41 16.08
N GLU A 763 29.33 -9.10 15.06
CA GLU A 763 30.12 -9.60 13.92
C GLU A 763 30.79 -8.45 13.13
N HIS A 764 30.35 -7.22 13.35
CA HIS A 764 30.92 -6.01 12.77
C HIS A 764 32.27 -5.64 13.37
N ASN A 765 32.63 -6.21 14.52
CA ASN A 765 33.92 -6.01 15.18
C ASN A 765 34.97 -6.94 14.54
N PRO A 766 35.88 -6.44 13.67
CA PRO A 766 36.73 -7.31 12.86
C PRO A 766 37.72 -8.14 13.68
N ILE A 767 38.10 -7.69 14.89
CA ILE A 767 39.00 -8.47 15.75
C ILE A 767 38.33 -9.72 16.31
N GLU A 768 37.00 -9.70 16.46
CA GLU A 768 36.21 -10.86 16.88
C GLU A 768 35.89 -11.75 15.68
N SER A 769 35.46 -11.16 14.56
CA SER A 769 34.95 -11.92 13.42
C SER A 769 36.04 -12.44 12.45
N VAL A 770 37.13 -11.69 12.28
CA VAL A 770 38.22 -11.97 11.32
C VAL A 770 39.61 -11.53 11.86
N PRO A 771 40.03 -12.00 13.05
CA PRO A 771 41.27 -11.55 13.70
C PRO A 771 42.52 -11.73 12.84
N ASP A 772 42.59 -12.82 12.07
CA ASP A 772 43.66 -13.10 11.11
C ASP A 772 43.78 -12.01 10.04
N LEU A 773 42.64 -11.53 9.53
CA LEU A 773 42.59 -10.46 8.52
C LEU A 773 43.00 -9.12 9.12
N VAL A 774 42.62 -8.82 10.36
CA VAL A 774 43.06 -7.60 11.06
C VAL A 774 44.58 -7.57 11.18
N GLN A 775 45.19 -8.69 11.58
CA GLN A 775 46.65 -8.79 11.66
C GLN A 775 47.33 -8.63 10.29
N GLU A 776 46.76 -9.22 9.23
CA GLU A 776 47.27 -9.07 7.87
C GLU A 776 47.24 -7.60 7.43
N VAL A 777 46.09 -6.93 7.56
CA VAL A 777 45.88 -5.53 7.18
C VAL A 777 46.83 -4.61 7.97
N SER A 778 46.93 -4.84 9.28
CA SER A 778 47.84 -4.10 10.16
C SER A 778 49.29 -4.20 9.68
N LYS A 779 49.78 -5.42 9.41
CA LYS A 779 51.15 -5.66 8.93
C LYS A 779 51.38 -5.04 7.54
N ARG A 780 50.45 -5.24 6.61
CA ARG A 780 50.58 -4.79 5.21
C ARG A 780 50.64 -3.26 5.10
N HIS A 781 49.79 -2.57 5.84
CA HIS A 781 49.71 -1.11 5.80
C HIS A 781 50.58 -0.42 6.87
N LYS A 782 51.22 -1.20 7.76
CA LYS A 782 52.00 -0.71 8.90
C LYS A 782 51.20 0.27 9.76
N ILE A 783 50.02 -0.19 10.18
CA ILE A 783 49.05 0.54 11.02
C ILE A 783 48.69 -0.27 12.25
N SER A 784 48.16 0.40 13.29
CA SER A 784 47.65 -0.26 14.48
C SER A 784 46.47 -1.20 14.18
N GLU A 785 46.21 -2.16 15.07
CA GLU A 785 45.06 -3.07 14.94
C GLU A 785 43.73 -2.30 14.95
N HIS A 786 43.59 -1.26 15.79
CA HIS A 786 42.41 -0.39 15.77
C HIS A 786 42.25 0.31 14.40
N ALA A 787 43.32 0.82 13.80
CA ALA A 787 43.25 1.40 12.46
C ALA A 787 42.87 0.34 11.41
N ALA A 788 43.42 -0.88 11.49
CA ALA A 788 43.06 -1.98 10.59
C ALA A 788 41.59 -2.39 10.72
N MET A 789 41.05 -2.47 11.94
CA MET A 789 39.63 -2.72 12.20
C MET A 789 38.74 -1.65 11.55
N LEU A 790 39.04 -0.37 11.82
CA LEU A 790 38.26 0.74 11.27
C LEU A 790 38.34 0.78 9.73
N TYR A 791 39.51 0.48 9.17
CA TYR A 791 39.68 0.40 7.72
C TYR A 791 38.79 -0.69 7.12
N LEU A 792 38.79 -1.91 7.67
CA LEU A 792 37.92 -3.00 7.19
C LEU A 792 36.43 -2.66 7.30
N GLN A 793 36.02 -2.00 8.39
CA GLN A 793 34.63 -1.53 8.57
C GLN A 793 34.23 -0.50 7.53
N ILE A 794 35.06 0.52 7.31
CA ILE A 794 34.76 1.55 6.30
C ILE A 794 34.83 0.97 4.89
N LEU A 795 35.76 0.06 4.63
CA LEU A 795 35.89 -0.68 3.39
C LEU A 795 34.59 -1.45 3.10
N ALA A 796 34.21 -2.36 3.98
CA ALA A 796 33.24 -3.39 3.62
C ALA A 796 31.77 -3.03 3.86
N LEU A 797 31.45 -2.13 4.81
CA LEU A 797 30.09 -1.96 5.35
C LEU A 797 29.31 -0.81 4.68
N PRO A 798 27.97 -0.89 4.59
CA PRO A 798 27.15 0.11 3.92
C PRO A 798 26.92 1.36 4.77
N ASP A 799 26.87 1.22 6.10
CA ASP A 799 26.50 2.28 7.05
C ASP A 799 27.47 2.43 8.26
N PRO A 800 28.81 2.46 8.08
CA PRO A 800 29.80 2.54 9.16
C PRO A 800 29.88 3.95 9.78
N THR A 801 28.77 4.46 10.32
CA THR A 801 28.74 5.74 11.04
C THR A 801 29.65 5.67 12.28
N ALA A 802 30.15 6.82 12.75
CA ALA A 802 30.99 6.86 13.94
C ALA A 802 30.30 6.23 15.16
N LYS A 803 28.99 6.43 15.31
CA LYS A 803 28.20 5.85 16.41
C LYS A 803 28.08 4.32 16.30
N GLN A 804 27.86 3.80 15.09
CA GLN A 804 27.76 2.34 14.88
C GLN A 804 29.10 1.66 15.14
N VAL A 805 30.20 2.20 14.60
CA VAL A 805 31.54 1.66 14.83
C VAL A 805 31.90 1.65 16.32
N GLN A 806 31.60 2.74 17.05
CA GLN A 806 31.79 2.78 18.50
C GLN A 806 30.98 1.72 19.24
N THR A 807 29.73 1.49 18.81
CA THR A 807 28.85 0.48 19.40
C THR A 807 29.37 -0.93 19.13
N TRP A 808 29.74 -1.23 17.89
CA TRP A 808 30.22 -2.56 17.49
C TRP A 808 31.54 -2.93 18.15
N ASN A 809 32.47 -1.99 18.25
CA ASN A 809 33.81 -2.25 18.79
C ASN A 809 33.90 -2.03 20.31
N GLY A 810 32.83 -1.54 20.96
CA GLY A 810 32.88 -1.11 22.36
C GLY A 810 33.82 0.07 22.61
N TRP A 811 34.09 0.89 21.59
CA TRP A 811 35.05 1.98 21.64
C TRP A 811 34.47 3.27 22.21
N LYS A 812 35.32 4.03 22.90
CA LYS A 812 35.10 5.45 23.20
C LYS A 812 35.42 6.31 21.98
N ALA A 813 34.86 7.51 21.94
CA ALA A 813 35.09 8.46 20.85
C ALA A 813 36.57 8.79 20.59
N ALA A 814 37.41 8.75 21.64
CA ALA A 814 38.85 8.99 21.52
C ALA A 814 39.58 7.90 20.71
N GLU A 815 39.16 6.64 20.83
CA GLU A 815 39.76 5.51 20.12
C GLU A 815 39.43 5.58 18.63
N TYR A 816 38.16 5.87 18.31
CA TYR A 816 37.74 6.15 16.94
C TYR A 816 38.58 7.27 16.32
N LYS A 817 38.72 8.41 17.02
CA LYS A 817 39.50 9.55 16.54
C LYS A 817 40.97 9.17 16.29
N LYS A 818 41.60 8.42 17.21
CA LYS A 818 42.99 7.98 17.05
C LYS A 818 43.17 7.13 15.78
N ALA A 819 42.28 6.16 15.56
CA ALA A 819 42.30 5.32 14.36
C ALA A 819 42.07 6.13 13.07
N THR A 820 41.14 7.10 13.07
CA THR A 820 40.90 7.95 11.90
C THR A 820 42.13 8.77 11.48
N VAL A 821 42.82 9.39 12.45
CA VAL A 821 44.03 10.20 12.19
C VAL A 821 45.12 9.34 11.57
N GLU A 822 45.32 8.12 12.08
CA GLU A 822 46.30 7.19 11.56
C GLU A 822 45.98 6.77 10.11
N LEU A 823 44.72 6.45 9.81
CA LEU A 823 44.30 6.03 8.46
C LEU A 823 44.39 7.16 7.43
N ILE A 824 44.07 8.40 7.81
CA ILE A 824 44.27 9.58 6.96
C ILE A 824 45.77 9.80 6.71
N GLY A 825 46.61 9.71 7.76
CA GLY A 825 48.06 9.85 7.62
C GLY A 825 48.72 8.77 6.75
N LYS A 826 48.02 7.67 6.48
CA LYS A 826 48.43 6.59 5.58
C LYS A 826 47.73 6.63 4.21
N GLU A 827 46.93 7.68 3.97
CA GLU A 827 46.18 7.90 2.73
C GLU A 827 45.21 6.77 2.37
N LEU A 828 44.84 5.93 3.35
CA LEU A 828 43.83 4.88 3.17
C LEU A 828 42.42 5.44 3.23
N LEU A 829 42.24 6.56 3.93
CA LEU A 829 41.00 7.31 4.03
C LEU A 829 41.25 8.80 3.76
N VAL A 830 40.21 9.49 3.32
CA VAL A 830 40.18 10.93 3.11
C VAL A 830 39.16 11.59 4.03
N GLU A 831 39.48 12.79 4.51
CA GLU A 831 38.52 13.62 5.26
C GLU A 831 37.57 14.32 4.29
N ALA A 832 36.26 14.18 4.53
CA ALA A 832 35.24 14.86 3.74
C ALA A 832 33.95 15.07 4.55
N LYS A 833 33.13 16.04 4.14
CA LYS A 833 31.80 16.23 4.71
C LYS A 833 30.73 15.73 3.76
N ARG A 834 29.90 14.79 4.23
CA ARG A 834 28.73 14.28 3.50
C ARG A 834 27.50 14.33 4.39
N SER A 835 26.45 14.99 3.91
CA SER A 835 25.20 15.10 4.67
C SER A 835 24.63 13.70 4.97
N ARG A 836 24.12 13.48 6.19
CA ARG A 836 23.58 12.20 6.70
C ARG A 836 24.55 11.03 6.85
N ALA A 837 25.80 11.11 6.40
CA ALA A 837 26.74 9.98 6.47
C ALA A 837 27.15 9.59 7.90
N GLY A 838 26.99 10.49 8.89
CA GLY A 838 27.27 10.21 10.31
C GLY A 838 28.75 9.95 10.63
N ARG A 839 29.65 10.34 9.72
CA ARG A 839 31.12 10.27 9.83
C ARG A 839 31.77 11.35 8.95
N ASP A 840 33.06 11.60 9.17
CA ASP A 840 33.91 12.59 8.51
C ASP A 840 35.05 11.99 7.67
N VAL A 841 35.22 10.66 7.71
CA VAL A 841 36.23 9.94 6.92
C VAL A 841 35.60 9.00 5.90
N PHE A 842 36.18 8.91 4.71
CA PHE A 842 35.67 8.16 3.56
C PHE A 842 36.78 7.48 2.77
N LEU A 843 36.44 6.48 1.96
CA LEU A 843 37.39 5.90 1.03
C LEU A 843 37.64 6.87 -0.14
N PRO A 844 38.85 6.85 -0.73
CA PRO A 844 39.10 7.56 -1.98
C PRO A 844 38.14 7.07 -3.08
N GLY A 845 37.47 7.98 -3.80
CA GLY A 845 36.60 7.63 -4.93
C GLY A 845 35.28 8.38 -5.04
N GLY A 846 34.42 7.86 -5.92
CA GLY A 846 33.05 8.35 -6.16
C GLY A 846 32.08 8.07 -5.01
N TRP A 847 30.94 8.74 -5.03
CA TRP A 847 29.95 8.68 -3.96
C TRP A 847 28.52 8.83 -4.44
N GLU A 848 27.63 8.05 -3.82
CA GLU A 848 26.20 8.10 -4.05
C GLU A 848 25.44 8.80 -2.92
N ALA A 849 24.76 9.89 -3.25
CA ALA A 849 23.94 10.66 -2.32
C ALA A 849 22.55 10.02 -2.08
N LEU A 850 22.53 8.76 -1.65
CA LEU A 850 21.31 8.00 -1.38
C LEU A 850 20.42 8.66 -0.31
N LYS A 851 19.11 8.44 -0.41
CA LYS A 851 18.10 8.91 0.54
C LYS A 851 17.62 7.74 1.41
N LEU A 852 16.72 8.01 2.37
CA LEU A 852 16.09 6.96 3.16
C LEU A 852 15.51 5.87 2.24
N PRO A 853 15.65 4.58 2.57
CA PRO A 853 16.18 4.02 3.82
C PRO A 853 17.70 4.15 4.01
N ASN A 854 18.45 4.26 2.92
CA ASN A 854 19.90 4.14 2.93
C ASN A 854 20.60 5.40 3.46
N LEU A 855 21.79 5.16 4.01
CA LEU A 855 22.78 6.21 4.14
C LEU A 855 23.46 6.42 2.79
N PRO A 856 23.92 7.65 2.52
CA PRO A 856 24.86 7.89 1.44
C PRO A 856 26.09 6.96 1.54
N VAL A 857 26.59 6.47 0.40
CA VAL A 857 27.57 5.36 0.33
C VAL A 857 28.62 5.59 -0.76
N GLU A 858 29.85 5.10 -0.56
CA GLU A 858 30.89 5.15 -1.60
C GLU A 858 30.51 4.23 -2.79
N THR A 859 30.63 4.74 -4.02
CA THR A 859 30.19 4.03 -5.25
C THR A 859 30.85 2.66 -5.39
N TRP A 860 32.09 2.50 -4.92
CA TRP A 860 32.83 1.23 -4.98
C TRP A 860 32.14 0.08 -4.24
N LYS A 861 31.26 0.38 -3.27
CA LYS A 861 30.54 -0.61 -2.46
C LYS A 861 29.37 -1.23 -3.20
N LEU A 862 28.75 -0.53 -4.15
CA LEU A 862 27.48 -0.93 -4.76
C LEU A 862 27.54 -2.36 -5.33
N SER A 863 28.61 -2.67 -6.07
CA SER A 863 28.79 -4.00 -6.67
C SER A 863 28.93 -5.12 -5.63
N MET A 864 29.45 -4.83 -4.43
CA MET A 864 29.53 -5.83 -3.34
C MET A 864 28.15 -6.23 -2.83
N TYR A 865 27.17 -5.35 -2.99
CA TYR A 865 25.77 -5.52 -2.62
C TYR A 865 24.89 -5.91 -3.81
N GLY A 866 25.46 -6.22 -4.98
CA GLY A 866 24.71 -6.66 -6.16
C GLY A 866 24.00 -5.52 -6.90
N HIS A 867 24.50 -4.29 -6.79
CA HIS A 867 23.97 -3.13 -7.49
C HIS A 867 24.98 -2.56 -8.48
N ASP A 868 24.63 -2.58 -9.76
CA ASP A 868 25.42 -1.95 -10.83
C ASP A 868 25.03 -0.47 -11.06
N ASN A 869 23.87 -0.07 -10.54
CA ASN A 869 23.39 1.30 -10.52
C ASN A 869 22.55 1.56 -9.26
N ILE A 870 22.01 2.77 -9.17
CA ILE A 870 21.28 3.28 -8.00
C ILE A 870 19.78 3.45 -8.24
N ASP A 871 19.24 2.98 -9.37
CA ASP A 871 17.84 3.21 -9.73
C ASP A 871 16.91 2.58 -8.70
N ARG A 872 17.21 1.34 -8.28
CA ARG A 872 16.48 0.64 -7.21
C ARG A 872 16.71 1.24 -5.81
N LEU A 873 17.70 2.10 -5.63
CA LEU A 873 18.09 2.68 -4.34
C LEU A 873 17.59 4.13 -4.16
N ARG A 874 16.79 4.65 -5.10
CA ARG A 874 16.27 6.02 -5.11
C ARG A 874 14.75 6.06 -5.20
N GLY A 875 14.17 7.21 -4.81
CA GLY A 875 12.73 7.45 -4.85
C GLY A 875 11.97 6.98 -3.61
N ALA A 876 10.64 7.11 -3.65
CA ALA A 876 9.75 6.77 -2.53
C ALA A 876 9.65 5.25 -2.25
N SER A 877 10.12 4.43 -3.19
CA SER A 877 10.11 2.96 -3.12
C SER A 877 11.53 2.38 -3.18
N ALA A 878 12.52 3.13 -2.69
CA ALA A 878 13.91 2.71 -2.66
C ALA A 878 14.10 1.45 -1.80
N ALA A 879 14.84 0.48 -2.35
CA ALA A 879 15.26 -0.72 -1.66
C ALA A 879 16.38 -0.43 -0.66
N LEU A 880 16.40 -1.20 0.44
CA LEU A 880 17.47 -1.23 1.42
C LEU A 880 18.72 -1.88 0.85
N LEU A 881 19.90 -1.30 1.13
CA LEU A 881 21.18 -1.89 0.79
C LEU A 881 21.52 -2.99 1.82
N VAL A 882 21.24 -4.25 1.45
CA VAL A 882 21.33 -5.40 2.37
C VAL A 882 22.66 -6.13 2.28
N CYS A 883 23.36 -6.29 3.41
CA CYS A 883 24.48 -7.22 3.52
C CYS A 883 23.99 -8.67 3.57
N LYS A 884 23.87 -9.31 2.40
CA LYS A 884 23.36 -10.70 2.28
C LYS A 884 24.32 -11.75 2.86
N ARG A 885 25.61 -11.42 3.00
CA ARG A 885 26.64 -12.32 3.54
C ARG A 885 26.83 -12.11 5.03
N PRO A 886 27.34 -13.11 5.78
CA PRO A 886 27.92 -12.85 7.10
C PRO A 886 28.96 -11.73 7.00
N VAL A 887 28.99 -10.85 8.00
CA VAL A 887 29.87 -9.68 8.01
C VAL A 887 31.34 -10.08 7.96
N SER A 888 31.69 -11.20 8.59
CA SER A 888 33.01 -11.84 8.48
C SER A 888 33.40 -12.13 7.02
N ALA A 889 32.49 -12.74 6.24
CA ALA A 889 32.70 -13.02 4.82
C ALA A 889 32.73 -11.74 3.97
N GLN A 890 31.94 -10.73 4.34
CA GLN A 890 31.92 -9.43 3.69
C GLN A 890 33.26 -8.68 3.84
N PHE A 891 33.91 -8.74 5.01
CA PHE A 891 35.26 -8.18 5.20
C PHE A 891 36.29 -8.85 4.29
N ARG A 892 36.27 -10.18 4.22
CA ARG A 892 37.18 -10.96 3.35
C ARG A 892 36.94 -10.61 1.89
N PHE A 893 35.68 -10.60 1.44
CA PHE A 893 35.32 -10.26 0.07
C PHE A 893 35.81 -8.85 -0.31
N ALA A 894 35.57 -7.86 0.55
CA ALA A 894 36.00 -6.48 0.30
C ALA A 894 37.54 -6.36 0.21
N TYR A 895 38.27 -7.03 1.11
CA TYR A 895 39.73 -6.96 1.11
C TYR A 895 40.38 -7.81 0.02
N ASP A 896 39.76 -8.91 -0.40
CA ASP A 896 40.21 -9.69 -1.55
C ASP A 896 40.17 -8.87 -2.85
N ARG A 897 39.19 -7.97 -3.02
CA ARG A 897 39.18 -6.99 -4.13
C ARG A 897 40.38 -6.05 -4.07
N VAL A 898 40.71 -5.53 -2.88
CA VAL A 898 41.93 -4.72 -2.68
C VAL A 898 43.18 -5.53 -3.02
N ARG A 899 43.22 -6.81 -2.61
CA ARG A 899 44.33 -7.73 -2.88
C ARG A 899 44.49 -8.02 -4.37
N SER A 900 43.40 -8.09 -5.13
CA SER A 900 43.40 -8.32 -6.58
C SER A 900 43.61 -7.06 -7.41
N GLY A 901 43.84 -5.90 -6.78
CA GLY A 901 44.12 -4.64 -7.45
C GLY A 901 42.88 -3.77 -7.74
N ASP A 902 41.69 -4.23 -7.35
CA ASP A 902 40.44 -3.49 -7.40
C ASP A 902 40.22 -2.72 -6.08
N ALA A 903 41.10 -1.75 -5.82
CA ALA A 903 41.06 -0.91 -4.63
C ALA A 903 40.24 0.38 -4.85
N PRO A 904 39.63 0.96 -3.80
CA PRO A 904 38.94 2.25 -3.89
C PRO A 904 39.87 3.35 -4.41
N ARG A 905 39.47 4.00 -5.50
CA ARG A 905 40.21 5.09 -6.16
C ARG A 905 39.26 6.05 -6.86
N TYR A 906 39.73 7.27 -7.13
CA TYR A 906 39.01 8.19 -8.01
C TYR A 906 38.95 7.62 -9.42
N GLU A 907 37.78 7.71 -10.07
CA GLU A 907 37.66 7.39 -11.48
C GLU A 907 38.58 8.33 -12.25
N GLU A 908 39.55 7.77 -12.99
CA GLU A 908 40.28 8.54 -13.98
C GLU A 908 39.25 8.97 -15.03
N THR A 909 39.01 10.28 -15.16
CA THR A 909 38.28 10.82 -16.29
C THR A 909 38.95 10.30 -17.56
N LEU A 910 38.35 9.31 -18.21
CA LEU A 910 38.62 9.01 -19.60
C LEU A 910 38.30 10.31 -20.35
N ARG A 911 39.35 11.05 -20.67
CA ARG A 911 39.29 12.11 -21.67
C ARG A 911 38.93 11.41 -22.98
N SER A 912 37.64 11.43 -23.30
CA SER A 912 37.13 11.12 -24.64
C SER A 912 37.66 12.13 -25.64
#